data_AF-A0A3C2CYY0-F1
#
_entry.id   AF-A0A3C2CYY0-F1
#
_cell.length_a   1.000
_cell.length_b   1.000
_cell.length_c   1.000
_cell.angle_alpha   90.00
_cell.angle_beta   90.00
_cell.angle_gamma   90.00
#
_symmetry.space_group_name_H-M   'P 1'
#
loop_
_entity.id
_entity.type
_entity.pdbx_description
1 polymer ?
#
loop_
_entity_poly.entity_id
_entity_poly.type
_entity_poly.pdbx_seq_one_letter_code
_entity_poly.pdbx_strand_id
1 'polypeptide(L)'
;MSQLKVYKASAGSGKTFRLAIEYMKLALTNESNYRHILAVTFTNKATAEMKSRIIGELHRLAKGRDSVYMDVLTRELGWQPMQVQRQAQLVLKRILHDYSRFSISTIDSFFQRVIKAFNRELGINAAYNVELDEKSILEEATDRLIQSVEDDPKLLEWLDAFASDKIREGKGWNLKKDIVRLGSEIYNETFKSLNEALYEKLNDRTFLREYRGKLSKIIVLYENKLKSLGQEGLNILATEGLSAEDFKSKGSGPAAGFQKMKDLKFVLNITTIKSTTELSAWVTASTKEPQKSHLEGVAQSKLMPKMQEAVQLVETQSRNYITAKLIINQLYTLGILVDLRKTVKDLCREKGIVLISDSGHLLKNVIADSETPFVYEKTGSVYSHFMIDEFQDTSGLQWNNFRPLIGNSLSEDNLSMVVGDVKQAIYRWRSGDWRLLAGKLGDSFPAFGLQNEVLISNWRSHGKVICFNNTVFRLAPEILQQHIEGELSEAGIAENPVQITIPEVYADSVQEISNKDVAGLGYVRVRLLESKEEIAGENEKLILSELVESVKSLQDKGVKAIEMAILVRFKKEASLIADLFLEQKGLPENRNYNFDILSGESLYIANSVVIGFVVSLLTSFLNPDDQVVKAEVNFLYYRKIYPRLKVHGESEDRSQKSEDRSRKAEDGILEATERSPKVNPKPETRNPQPATPKL
;
A
#
# COMPACT_ATOMS: atom_id res chain seq x y z
N MET A 1 1.00 -16.39 38.49
CA MET A 1 1.30 -16.28 37.06
C MET A 1 0.16 -15.50 36.45
N SER A 2 0.51 -14.35 35.88
CA SER A 2 -0.46 -13.36 35.41
C SER A 2 -0.99 -13.73 34.03
N GLN A 3 -2.19 -13.27 33.70
CA GLN A 3 -2.78 -13.47 32.36
C GLN A 3 -2.38 -12.33 31.43
N LEU A 4 -2.31 -12.59 30.13
CA LEU A 4 -2.15 -11.52 29.15
C LEU A 4 -3.45 -10.72 29.06
N LYS A 5 -3.39 -9.41 29.35
CA LYS A 5 -4.54 -8.53 29.22
C LYS A 5 -4.73 -8.08 27.78
N VAL A 6 -5.91 -8.28 27.22
CA VAL A 6 -6.26 -7.94 25.85
C VAL A 6 -7.40 -6.93 25.86
N TYR A 7 -7.12 -5.69 25.47
CA TYR A 7 -8.14 -4.65 25.34
C TYR A 7 -8.57 -4.52 23.89
N LYS A 8 -9.81 -4.95 23.60
CA LYS A 8 -10.47 -4.71 22.32
C LYS A 8 -11.15 -3.34 22.38
N ALA A 9 -10.60 -2.36 21.67
CA ALA A 9 -11.01 -0.97 21.80
C ALA A 9 -11.46 -0.35 20.48
N SER A 10 -12.77 -0.38 20.24
CA SER A 10 -13.41 0.25 19.08
C SER A 10 -13.09 1.76 18.96
N ALA A 11 -13.30 2.33 17.78
CA ALA A 11 -12.95 3.72 17.50
C ALA A 11 -13.55 4.68 18.55
N GLY A 12 -12.72 5.51 19.16
CA GLY A 12 -13.17 6.48 20.17
C GLY A 12 -13.51 5.91 21.55
N SER A 13 -13.23 4.63 21.84
CA SER A 13 -13.57 4.02 23.13
C SER A 13 -12.55 4.21 24.26
N GLY A 14 -11.51 5.00 24.03
CA GLY A 14 -10.54 5.36 25.07
C GLY A 14 -9.32 4.44 25.18
N LYS A 15 -8.92 3.75 24.09
CA LYS A 15 -7.71 2.89 24.06
C LYS A 15 -6.46 3.55 24.67
N THR A 16 -6.15 4.76 24.22
CA THR A 16 -4.99 5.53 24.72
C THR A 16 -5.18 6.06 26.13
N PHE A 17 -6.43 6.25 26.57
CA PHE A 17 -6.74 6.61 27.97
C PHE A 17 -6.46 5.42 28.89
N ARG A 18 -6.94 4.21 28.53
CA ARG A 18 -6.70 2.99 29.31
C ARG A 18 -5.22 2.64 29.41
N LEU A 19 -4.49 2.72 28.29
CA LEU A 19 -3.05 2.45 28.28
C LEU A 19 -2.29 3.42 29.19
N ALA A 20 -2.62 4.72 29.16
CA ALA A 20 -2.01 5.71 30.05
C ALA A 20 -2.35 5.45 31.53
N ILE A 21 -3.57 5.02 31.85
CA ILE A 21 -3.95 4.60 33.22
C ILE A 21 -3.08 3.46 33.70
N GLU A 22 -2.93 2.39 32.93
CA GLU A 22 -2.15 1.21 33.33
C GLU A 22 -0.67 1.54 33.47
N TYR A 23 -0.13 2.37 32.57
CA TYR A 23 1.23 2.91 32.70
C TYR A 23 1.39 3.66 34.03
N MET A 24 0.50 4.61 34.32
CA MET A 24 0.57 5.41 35.54
C MET A 24 0.36 4.57 36.79
N LYS A 25 -0.53 3.57 36.79
CA LYS A 25 -0.71 2.66 37.94
C LYS A 25 0.59 1.95 38.30
N LEU A 26 1.29 1.38 37.31
CA LEU A 26 2.58 0.72 37.54
C LEU A 26 3.63 1.71 38.05
N ALA A 27 3.72 2.88 37.44
CA ALA A 27 4.72 3.89 37.80
C ALA A 27 4.45 4.52 39.17
N LEU A 28 3.19 4.75 39.55
CA LEU A 28 2.80 5.33 40.84
C LEU A 28 3.01 4.33 41.99
N THR A 29 2.75 3.04 41.76
CA THR A 29 2.90 1.99 42.78
C THR A 29 4.35 1.81 43.23
N ASN A 30 5.30 1.93 42.29
CA ASN A 30 6.73 2.01 42.59
C ASN A 30 7.38 2.95 41.60
N GLU A 31 7.95 4.04 42.10
CA GLU A 31 8.46 5.12 41.28
C GLU A 31 9.73 4.76 40.47
N SER A 32 10.25 3.54 40.62
CA SER A 32 11.33 2.97 39.78
C SER A 32 10.79 2.18 38.59
N ASN A 33 9.50 1.79 38.60
CA ASN A 33 8.90 0.93 37.59
C ASN A 33 8.91 1.55 36.19
N TYR A 34 8.94 2.88 36.05
CA TYR A 34 9.00 3.51 34.72
C TYR A 34 10.17 3.03 33.86
N ARG A 35 11.27 2.56 34.49
CA ARG A 35 12.47 1.99 33.84
C ARG A 35 12.24 0.57 33.32
N HIS A 36 11.23 -0.12 33.85
CA HIS A 36 10.89 -1.52 33.61
C HIS A 36 9.61 -1.70 32.79
N ILE A 37 8.99 -0.59 32.34
CA ILE A 37 7.82 -0.61 31.47
C ILE A 37 8.27 -0.34 30.03
N LEU A 38 7.99 -1.29 29.14
CA LEU A 38 8.12 -1.12 27.70
C LEU A 38 6.73 -0.90 27.10
N ALA A 39 6.47 0.32 26.64
CA ALA A 39 5.29 0.63 25.83
C ALA A 39 5.70 0.80 24.36
N VAL A 40 5.15 -0.02 23.48
CA VAL A 40 5.43 0.03 22.04
C VAL A 40 4.19 0.41 21.24
N THR A 41 4.39 1.20 20.20
CA THR A 41 3.34 1.67 19.28
C THR A 41 3.75 1.45 17.83
N PHE A 42 2.81 1.53 16.89
CA PHE A 42 3.12 1.37 15.46
C PHE A 42 3.76 2.60 14.81
N THR A 43 3.52 3.82 15.31
CA THR A 43 3.98 5.07 14.68
C THR A 43 4.73 6.00 15.64
N ASN A 44 5.67 6.77 15.09
CA ASN A 44 6.40 7.80 15.86
C ASN A 44 5.45 8.86 16.44
N LYS A 45 4.35 9.18 15.74
CA LYS A 45 3.33 10.11 16.22
C LYS A 45 2.59 9.56 17.44
N ALA A 46 2.18 8.29 17.41
CA ALA A 46 1.54 7.63 18.55
C ALA A 46 2.50 7.55 19.75
N THR A 47 3.78 7.23 19.52
CA THR A 47 4.83 7.29 20.56
C THR A 47 4.90 8.68 21.21
N ALA A 48 5.00 9.73 20.40
CA ALA A 48 5.12 11.10 20.89
C ALA A 48 3.87 11.57 21.64
N GLU A 49 2.68 11.23 21.12
CA GLU A 49 1.40 11.50 21.79
C GLU A 49 1.34 10.80 23.15
N MET A 50 1.67 9.51 23.22
CA MET A 50 1.64 8.72 24.45
C MET A 50 2.60 9.26 25.51
N LYS A 51 3.84 9.61 25.12
CA LYS A 51 4.81 10.27 26.01
C LYS A 51 4.27 11.59 26.55
N SER A 52 3.80 12.46 25.65
CA SER A 52 3.30 13.79 26.00
C SER A 52 2.09 13.71 26.93
N ARG A 53 1.21 12.73 26.69
CA ARG A 53 0.03 12.46 27.52
C ARG A 53 0.43 12.02 28.92
N ILE A 54 1.27 11.00 29.07
CA ILE A 54 1.67 10.47 30.38
C ILE A 54 2.38 11.56 31.19
N ILE A 55 3.35 12.27 30.59
CA ILE A 55 4.09 13.33 31.27
C ILE A 55 3.17 14.52 31.60
N GLY A 56 2.30 14.91 30.68
CA GLY A 56 1.34 15.99 30.88
C GLY A 56 0.37 15.71 32.02
N GLU A 57 -0.16 14.49 32.10
CA GLU A 57 -1.08 14.09 33.18
C GLU A 57 -0.35 13.94 34.52
N LEU A 58 0.83 13.30 34.55
CA LEU A 58 1.67 13.27 35.75
C LEU A 58 1.98 14.68 36.26
N HIS A 59 2.23 15.64 35.37
CA HIS A 59 2.44 17.05 35.74
C HIS A 59 1.19 17.70 36.34
N ARG A 60 0.00 17.48 35.74
CA ARG A 60 -1.27 17.99 36.30
C ARG A 60 -1.55 17.40 37.68
N LEU A 61 -1.45 16.08 37.81
CA LEU A 61 -1.63 15.36 39.07
C LEU A 61 -0.63 15.86 40.12
N ALA A 62 0.65 15.99 39.77
CA ALA A 62 1.69 16.49 40.66
C ALA A 62 1.41 17.92 41.16
N LYS A 63 0.83 18.78 40.32
CA LYS A 63 0.45 20.16 40.66
C LYS A 63 -0.92 20.26 41.35
N GLY A 64 -1.66 19.16 41.51
CA GLY A 64 -3.00 19.16 42.08
C GLY A 64 -4.02 19.87 41.19
N ARG A 65 -3.80 19.87 39.87
CA ARG A 65 -4.78 20.38 38.89
C ARG A 65 -5.78 19.30 38.53
N ASP A 66 -6.97 19.72 38.09
CA ASP A 66 -7.99 18.80 37.61
C ASP A 66 -7.46 17.89 36.50
N SER A 67 -7.70 16.60 36.67
CA SER A 67 -7.33 15.56 35.71
C SER A 67 -8.41 14.50 35.68
N VAL A 68 -8.85 14.15 34.47
CA VAL A 68 -9.83 13.07 34.21
C VAL A 68 -9.30 11.70 34.68
N TYR A 69 -7.99 11.60 34.93
CA TYR A 69 -7.34 10.38 35.41
C TYR A 69 -7.40 10.24 36.93
N MET A 70 -7.63 11.32 37.68
CA MET A 70 -7.59 11.30 39.16
C MET A 70 -8.61 10.30 39.72
N ASP A 71 -9.88 10.40 39.31
CA ASP A 71 -10.96 9.54 39.82
C ASP A 71 -10.74 8.07 39.51
N VAL A 72 -10.17 7.77 38.34
CA VAL A 72 -9.88 6.39 37.92
C VAL A 72 -8.70 5.84 38.72
N LEU A 73 -7.64 6.62 38.91
CA LEU A 73 -6.45 6.22 39.66
C LEU A 73 -6.74 6.02 41.14
N THR A 74 -7.50 6.92 41.78
CA THR A 74 -7.90 6.78 43.20
C THR A 74 -8.75 5.54 43.41
N ARG A 75 -9.72 5.30 42.53
CA ARG A 75 -10.60 4.13 42.59
C ARG A 75 -9.84 2.82 42.36
N GLU A 76 -9.00 2.73 41.34
CA GLU A 76 -8.31 1.49 40.97
C GLU A 76 -7.10 1.16 41.87
N LEU A 77 -6.43 2.18 42.43
CA LEU A 77 -5.34 1.98 43.40
C LEU A 77 -5.86 1.89 44.86
N GLY A 78 -7.11 2.29 45.11
CA GLY A 78 -7.65 2.43 46.47
C GLY A 78 -6.98 3.55 47.27
N TRP A 79 -6.50 4.60 46.59
CA TRP A 79 -5.71 5.68 47.18
C TRP A 79 -6.53 6.96 47.32
N GLN A 80 -6.18 7.78 48.30
CA GLN A 80 -6.68 9.14 48.43
C GLN A 80 -6.03 10.06 47.38
N PRO A 81 -6.72 11.11 46.88
CA PRO A 81 -6.18 12.04 45.88
C PRO A 81 -4.80 12.62 46.26
N MET A 82 -4.59 12.90 47.55
CA MET A 82 -3.31 13.43 48.06
C MET A 82 -2.16 12.42 47.91
N GLN A 83 -2.43 11.12 48.04
CA GLN A 83 -1.42 10.07 47.83
C GLN A 83 -1.03 9.98 46.35
N VAL A 84 -2.03 10.01 45.45
CA VAL A 84 -1.80 10.03 43.99
C VAL A 84 -0.97 11.24 43.60
N GLN A 85 -1.32 12.44 44.09
CA GLN A 85 -0.56 13.66 43.83
C GLN A 85 0.89 13.55 44.31
N ARG A 86 1.12 13.09 45.55
CA ARG A 86 2.48 12.95 46.10
C ARG A 86 3.32 11.96 45.28
N GLN A 87 2.75 10.82 44.90
CA GLN A 87 3.47 9.84 44.08
C GLN A 87 3.71 10.36 42.66
N ALA A 88 2.75 11.06 42.06
CA ALA A 88 2.92 11.68 40.75
C ALA A 88 4.10 12.69 40.74
N GLN A 89 4.29 13.45 41.82
CA GLN A 89 5.46 14.34 41.97
C GLN A 89 6.78 13.57 41.95
N LEU A 90 6.87 12.45 42.69
CA LEU A 90 8.07 11.62 42.77
C LEU A 90 8.39 10.94 41.44
N VAL A 91 7.38 10.32 40.82
CA VAL A 91 7.49 9.65 39.52
C VAL A 91 7.91 10.64 38.44
N LEU A 92 7.23 11.78 38.34
CA LEU A 92 7.56 12.81 37.36
C LEU A 92 9.00 13.30 37.53
N LYS A 93 9.43 13.57 38.77
CA LYS A 93 10.80 13.97 39.05
C LYS A 93 11.80 12.91 38.59
N ARG A 94 11.57 11.63 38.89
CA ARG A 94 12.47 10.54 38.48
C ARG A 94 12.52 10.37 36.96
N ILE A 95 11.38 10.42 36.27
CA ILE A 95 11.33 10.34 34.81
C ILE A 95 12.09 11.51 34.17
N LEU A 96 11.94 12.73 34.68
CA LEU A 96 12.66 13.88 34.14
C LEU A 96 14.17 13.80 34.37
N HIS A 97 14.62 13.19 35.47
CA HIS A 97 16.05 12.98 35.75
C HIS A 97 16.67 11.84 34.90
N ASP A 98 15.92 10.79 34.55
CA ASP A 98 16.39 9.65 33.74
C ASP A 98 15.43 9.38 32.57
N TYR A 99 15.24 10.42 31.75
CA TYR A 99 14.29 10.38 30.64
C TYR A 99 14.69 9.34 29.57
N SER A 100 15.98 8.99 29.48
CA SER A 100 16.48 7.94 28.60
C SER A 100 15.87 6.56 28.87
N ARG A 101 15.52 6.25 30.12
CA ARG A 101 14.91 4.97 30.49
C ARG A 101 13.38 4.98 30.47
N PHE A 102 12.77 6.12 30.17
CA PHE A 102 11.33 6.22 29.89
C PHE A 102 11.00 5.59 28.53
N SER A 103 10.77 4.28 28.56
CA SER A 103 10.78 3.42 27.38
C SER A 103 9.41 3.33 26.70
N ILE A 104 9.05 4.42 26.03
CA ILE A 104 7.96 4.45 25.05
C ILE A 104 8.57 4.65 23.66
N SER A 105 8.36 3.70 22.75
CA SER A 105 8.95 3.76 21.40
C SER A 105 8.06 3.11 20.35
N THR A 106 8.47 3.16 19.08
CA THR A 106 7.88 2.28 18.09
C THR A 106 8.38 0.85 18.25
N ILE A 107 7.64 -0.11 17.72
CA ILE A 107 8.08 -1.52 17.62
C ILE A 107 9.45 -1.59 16.92
N ASP A 108 9.59 -0.93 15.77
CA ASP A 108 10.83 -0.95 14.99
C ASP A 108 12.01 -0.32 15.77
N SER A 109 11.78 0.81 16.45
CA SER A 109 12.83 1.46 17.25
C SER A 109 13.30 0.59 18.42
N PHE A 110 12.40 -0.18 19.02
CA PHE A 110 12.76 -1.15 20.05
C PHE A 110 13.61 -2.26 19.47
N PHE A 111 13.18 -2.90 18.37
CA PHE A 111 13.93 -3.99 17.74
C PHE A 111 15.29 -3.56 17.22
N GLN A 112 15.42 -2.37 16.63
CA GLN A 112 16.71 -1.82 16.23
C GLN A 112 17.68 -1.67 17.42
N ARG A 113 17.16 -1.24 18.58
CA ARG A 113 17.96 -1.14 19.81
C ARG A 113 18.46 -2.50 20.26
N VAL A 114 17.60 -3.52 20.19
CA VAL A 114 17.98 -4.90 20.53
C VAL A 114 19.04 -5.42 19.57
N ILE A 115 18.83 -5.31 18.25
CA ILE A 115 19.81 -5.79 17.26
C ILE A 115 21.17 -5.13 17.44
N LYS A 116 21.19 -3.80 17.66
CA LYS A 116 22.43 -3.06 17.89
C LYS A 116 23.21 -3.59 19.10
N ALA A 117 22.52 -4.05 20.13
CA ALA A 117 23.15 -4.65 21.31
C ALA A 117 23.75 -6.05 21.04
N PHE A 118 23.31 -6.72 19.97
CA PHE A 118 23.68 -8.08 19.58
C PHE A 118 24.56 -8.14 18.31
N ASN A 119 25.06 -6.99 17.83
CA ASN A 119 25.83 -6.93 16.59
C ASN A 119 27.00 -7.94 16.56
N ARG A 120 27.74 -8.07 17.67
CA ARG A 120 28.92 -8.94 17.75
C ARG A 120 28.54 -10.42 17.62
N GLU A 121 27.49 -10.85 18.31
CA GLU A 121 26.99 -12.22 18.33
C GLU A 121 26.38 -12.62 16.98
N LEU A 122 25.79 -11.66 16.27
CA LEU A 122 25.27 -11.87 14.92
C LEU A 122 26.38 -11.98 13.85
N GLY A 123 27.65 -11.87 14.23
CA GLY A 123 28.76 -11.79 13.27
C GLY A 123 28.68 -10.56 12.36
N ILE A 124 27.87 -9.57 12.76
CA ILE A 124 27.73 -8.29 12.08
C ILE A 124 28.87 -7.42 12.62
N ASN A 125 29.70 -6.87 11.73
CA ASN A 125 30.85 -6.06 12.15
C ASN A 125 30.37 -4.91 13.07
N ALA A 126 31.16 -4.51 14.06
CA ALA A 126 30.70 -3.63 15.14
C ALA A 126 30.26 -2.22 14.67
N ALA A 127 30.54 -1.86 13.42
CA ALA A 127 30.28 -0.56 12.80
C ALA A 127 29.10 -0.54 11.81
N TYR A 128 28.20 -1.53 11.82
CA TYR A 128 27.09 -1.50 10.86
C TYR A 128 26.09 -0.38 11.14
N ASN A 129 25.77 0.41 10.10
CA ASN A 129 24.70 1.41 10.14
C ASN A 129 23.39 0.76 9.68
N VAL A 130 22.29 1.09 10.37
CA VAL A 130 20.95 0.68 9.91
C VAL A 130 20.58 1.60 8.75
N GLU A 131 20.36 1.00 7.58
CA GLU A 131 19.96 1.73 6.37
C GLU A 131 18.44 1.70 6.22
N LEU A 132 17.86 2.87 5.95
CA LEU A 132 16.43 3.05 5.74
C LEU A 132 16.09 3.10 4.24
N ASP A 133 17.04 3.51 3.40
CA ASP A 133 16.84 3.60 1.96
C ASP A 133 17.09 2.26 1.26
N GLU A 134 16.12 1.35 1.41
CA GLU A 134 16.12 0.05 0.73
C GLU A 134 16.12 0.21 -0.80
N LYS A 135 15.51 1.28 -1.31
CA LYS A 135 15.35 1.50 -2.74
C LYS A 135 16.70 1.79 -3.40
N SER A 136 17.52 2.64 -2.79
CA SER A 136 18.87 2.92 -3.31
C SER A 136 19.73 1.66 -3.34
N ILE A 137 19.66 0.81 -2.31
CA ILE A 137 20.39 -0.46 -2.25
C ILE A 137 19.90 -1.43 -3.33
N LEU A 138 18.58 -1.48 -3.56
CA LEU A 138 17.99 -2.31 -4.59
C LEU A 138 18.36 -1.86 -6.01
N GLU A 139 18.37 -0.54 -6.26
CA GLU A 139 18.76 0.03 -7.56
C GLU A 139 20.22 -0.30 -7.88
N GLU A 140 21.12 -0.15 -6.91
CA GLU A 140 22.53 -0.50 -7.05
C GLU A 140 22.76 -2.01 -7.18
N ALA A 141 22.05 -2.83 -6.40
CA ALA A 141 22.10 -4.29 -6.55
C ALA A 141 21.57 -4.74 -7.91
N THR A 142 20.58 -4.04 -8.46
CA THR A 142 20.07 -4.31 -9.82
C THR A 142 21.12 -3.97 -10.87
N ASP A 143 21.80 -2.83 -10.72
CA ASP A 143 22.90 -2.44 -11.63
C ASP A 143 24.03 -3.46 -11.60
N ARG A 144 24.43 -3.91 -10.41
CA ARG A 144 25.46 -4.93 -10.24
C ARG A 144 25.02 -6.29 -10.81
N LEU A 145 23.77 -6.68 -10.61
CA LEU A 145 23.22 -7.90 -11.19
C LEU A 145 23.28 -7.87 -12.72
N ILE A 146 22.88 -6.74 -13.33
CA ILE A 146 22.94 -6.56 -14.79
C ILE A 146 24.38 -6.56 -15.29
N GLN A 147 25.32 -5.95 -14.57
CA GLN A 147 26.75 -6.00 -14.92
C GLN A 147 27.31 -7.42 -14.83
N SER A 148 26.91 -8.21 -13.84
CA SER A 148 27.38 -9.59 -13.66
C SER A 148 26.97 -10.55 -14.77
N VAL A 149 26.08 -10.13 -15.67
CA VAL A 149 25.65 -10.88 -16.85
C VAL A 149 26.81 -11.17 -17.80
N GLU A 150 27.84 -10.32 -17.82
CA GLU A 150 29.06 -10.55 -18.61
C GLU A 150 29.79 -11.84 -18.18
N ASP A 151 29.70 -12.18 -16.89
CA ASP A 151 30.40 -13.31 -16.27
C ASP A 151 29.49 -14.52 -16.01
N ASP A 152 28.16 -14.38 -16.13
CA ASP A 152 27.18 -15.46 -15.94
C ASP A 152 26.30 -15.67 -17.20
N PRO A 153 26.73 -16.56 -18.12
CA PRO A 153 25.95 -16.91 -19.31
C PRO A 153 24.55 -17.45 -19.03
N LYS A 154 24.33 -18.05 -17.84
CA LYS A 154 23.00 -18.59 -17.47
C LYS A 154 22.05 -17.47 -17.05
N LEU A 155 22.57 -16.46 -16.34
CA LEU A 155 21.82 -15.25 -16.02
C LEU A 155 21.45 -14.48 -17.30
N LEU A 156 22.36 -14.39 -18.27
CA LEU A 156 22.09 -13.81 -19.59
C LEU A 156 20.92 -14.51 -20.29
N GLU A 157 20.96 -15.84 -20.39
CA GLU A 157 19.87 -16.64 -20.99
C GLU A 157 18.52 -16.37 -20.32
N TRP A 158 18.53 -16.19 -19.00
CA TRP A 158 17.33 -15.88 -18.21
C TRP A 158 16.77 -14.49 -18.46
N LEU A 159 17.63 -13.48 -18.48
CA LEU A 159 17.22 -12.10 -18.75
C LEU A 159 16.73 -11.95 -20.20
N ASP A 160 17.36 -12.65 -21.15
CA ASP A 160 16.93 -12.68 -22.55
C ASP A 160 15.56 -13.35 -22.72
N ALA A 161 15.34 -14.50 -22.06
CA ALA A 161 14.04 -15.16 -22.06
C ALA A 161 12.95 -14.27 -21.44
N PHE A 162 13.26 -13.61 -20.33
CA PHE A 162 12.34 -12.68 -19.68
C PHE A 162 11.99 -11.47 -20.57
N ALA A 163 12.99 -10.88 -21.24
CA ALA A 163 12.78 -9.77 -22.17
C ALA A 163 11.96 -10.21 -23.39
N SER A 164 12.22 -11.40 -23.93
CA SER A 164 11.49 -11.98 -25.06
C SER A 164 10.01 -12.21 -24.74
N ASP A 165 9.70 -12.78 -23.56
CA ASP A 165 8.32 -13.00 -23.13
C ASP A 165 7.58 -11.66 -22.92
N LYS A 166 8.26 -10.63 -22.38
CA LYS A 166 7.69 -9.28 -22.23
C LYS A 166 7.29 -8.66 -23.56
N ILE A 167 8.17 -8.75 -24.56
CA ILE A 167 7.92 -8.20 -25.90
C ILE A 167 6.72 -8.93 -26.53
N ARG A 168 6.65 -10.26 -26.37
CA ARG A 168 5.52 -11.06 -26.87
C ARG A 168 4.18 -10.68 -26.24
N GLU A 169 4.19 -10.26 -24.98
CA GLU A 169 3.01 -9.76 -24.26
C GLU A 169 2.68 -8.28 -24.55
N GLY A 170 3.41 -7.62 -25.47
CA GLY A 170 3.21 -6.21 -25.79
C GLY A 170 3.65 -5.25 -24.69
N LYS A 171 4.50 -5.70 -23.76
CA LYS A 171 5.06 -4.88 -22.67
C LYS A 171 6.36 -4.20 -23.12
N GLY A 172 6.73 -3.11 -22.45
CA GLY A 172 7.94 -2.34 -22.76
C GLY A 172 9.25 -3.08 -22.48
N TRP A 173 10.34 -2.61 -23.08
CA TRP A 173 11.68 -3.25 -23.04
C TRP A 173 12.54 -2.87 -21.82
N ASN A 174 12.08 -1.96 -20.95
CA ASN A 174 12.88 -1.45 -19.84
C ASN A 174 13.01 -2.49 -18.69
N LEU A 175 13.99 -3.38 -18.87
CA LEU A 175 14.30 -4.48 -17.98
C LEU A 175 14.66 -4.00 -16.56
N LYS A 176 15.52 -2.98 -16.44
CA LYS A 176 15.96 -2.44 -15.14
C LYS A 176 14.79 -1.99 -14.28
N LYS A 177 13.86 -1.18 -14.83
CA LYS A 177 12.68 -0.73 -14.08
C LYS A 177 11.80 -1.89 -13.62
N ASP A 178 11.66 -2.92 -14.45
CA ASP A 178 10.91 -4.11 -14.08
C ASP A 178 11.62 -4.92 -12.98
N ILE A 179 12.94 -5.12 -13.07
CA ILE A 179 13.72 -5.82 -12.03
C ILE A 179 13.67 -5.05 -10.71
N VAL A 180 13.79 -3.72 -10.71
CA VAL A 180 13.65 -2.92 -9.47
C VAL A 180 12.24 -3.04 -8.89
N ARG A 181 11.19 -2.93 -9.73
CA ARG A 181 9.81 -3.09 -9.26
C ARG A 181 9.55 -4.49 -8.70
N LEU A 182 10.08 -5.52 -9.34
CA LEU A 182 9.97 -6.89 -8.84
C LEU A 182 10.81 -7.07 -7.58
N GLY A 183 12.01 -6.50 -7.57
CA GLY A 183 12.98 -6.59 -6.50
C GLY A 183 12.47 -6.07 -5.17
N SER A 184 11.53 -5.12 -5.15
CA SER A 184 10.91 -4.69 -3.89
C SER A 184 10.18 -5.83 -3.17
N GLU A 185 9.76 -6.88 -3.88
CA GLU A 185 9.14 -8.07 -3.29
C GLU A 185 10.08 -8.85 -2.39
N ILE A 186 11.42 -8.72 -2.54
CA ILE A 186 12.38 -9.42 -1.66
C ILE A 186 12.28 -8.92 -0.21
N TYR A 187 11.74 -7.70 0.00
CA TYR A 187 11.56 -7.10 1.30
C TYR A 187 10.23 -7.52 1.97
N ASN A 188 9.33 -8.17 1.24
CA ASN A 188 8.05 -8.64 1.79
C ASN A 188 8.25 -9.84 2.73
N GLU A 189 7.56 -9.83 3.87
CA GLU A 189 7.67 -10.87 4.91
C GLU A 189 7.40 -12.28 4.35
N THR A 190 6.45 -12.42 3.42
CA THR A 190 6.17 -13.71 2.77
C THR A 190 7.38 -14.27 2.03
N PHE A 191 8.11 -13.44 1.29
CA PHE A 191 9.32 -13.87 0.59
C PHE A 191 10.46 -14.17 1.56
N LYS A 192 10.60 -13.39 2.63
CA LYS A 192 11.61 -13.64 3.68
C LYS A 192 11.31 -14.90 4.51
N SER A 193 10.04 -15.26 4.64
CA SER A 193 9.57 -16.45 5.34
C SER A 193 9.73 -17.76 4.55
N LEU A 194 10.16 -17.68 3.28
CA LEU A 194 10.48 -18.87 2.49
C LEU A 194 11.51 -19.71 3.25
N ASN A 195 11.21 -20.98 3.45
CA ASN A 195 12.14 -21.88 4.11
C ASN A 195 13.40 -22.10 3.25
N GLU A 196 14.50 -22.48 3.91
CA GLU A 196 15.80 -22.65 3.27
C GLU A 196 15.76 -23.68 2.15
N ALA A 197 15.03 -24.78 2.35
CA ALA A 197 14.85 -25.83 1.33
C ALA A 197 14.17 -25.32 0.04
N LEU A 198 13.19 -24.41 0.15
CA LEU A 198 12.57 -23.81 -1.03
C LEU A 198 13.52 -22.80 -1.68
N TYR A 199 14.26 -22.03 -0.88
CA TYR A 199 15.26 -21.09 -1.40
C TYR A 199 16.34 -21.81 -2.20
N GLU A 200 16.86 -22.94 -1.71
CA GLU A 200 17.82 -23.78 -2.43
C GLU A 200 17.26 -24.28 -3.76
N LYS A 201 16.01 -24.78 -3.77
CA LYS A 201 15.34 -25.21 -5.01
C LYS A 201 15.15 -24.06 -6.00
N LEU A 202 14.85 -22.85 -5.52
CA LEU A 202 14.71 -21.68 -6.37
C LEU A 202 16.06 -21.14 -6.88
N ASN A 203 17.16 -21.48 -6.20
CA ASN A 203 18.51 -21.19 -6.66
C ASN A 203 19.04 -22.26 -7.64
N ASP A 204 18.41 -23.45 -7.65
CA ASP A 204 18.74 -24.52 -8.60
C ASP A 204 18.13 -24.24 -9.98
N ARG A 205 18.98 -23.77 -10.89
CA ARG A 205 18.63 -23.52 -12.30
C ARG A 205 18.16 -24.77 -13.03
N THR A 206 18.67 -25.94 -12.67
CA THR A 206 18.28 -27.21 -13.29
C THR A 206 16.86 -27.54 -12.91
N PHE A 207 16.54 -27.47 -11.62
CA PHE A 207 15.19 -27.64 -11.10
C PHE A 207 14.20 -26.69 -11.78
N LEU A 208 14.52 -25.39 -11.84
CA LEU A 208 13.64 -24.39 -12.46
C LEU A 208 13.37 -24.68 -13.94
N ARG A 209 14.40 -25.08 -14.69
CA ARG A 209 14.25 -25.47 -16.10
C ARG A 209 13.38 -26.71 -16.27
N GLU A 210 13.59 -27.74 -15.45
CA GLU A 210 12.78 -28.96 -15.47
C GLU A 210 11.32 -28.69 -15.09
N TYR A 211 11.10 -27.87 -14.06
CA TYR A 211 9.78 -27.47 -13.62
C TYR A 211 9.04 -26.68 -14.70
N ARG A 212 9.72 -25.73 -15.36
CA ARG A 212 9.20 -25.04 -16.53
C ARG A 212 8.81 -26.01 -17.64
N GLY A 213 9.65 -27.01 -17.91
CA GLY A 213 9.34 -28.07 -18.88
C GLY A 213 8.05 -28.81 -18.55
N LYS A 214 7.80 -29.12 -17.27
CA LYS A 214 6.54 -29.74 -16.82
C LYS A 214 5.34 -28.81 -17.02
N LEU A 215 5.45 -27.54 -16.65
CA LEU A 215 4.39 -26.54 -16.85
C LEU A 215 4.07 -26.33 -18.34
N SER A 216 5.10 -26.19 -19.17
CA SER A 216 4.94 -26.05 -20.62
C SER A 216 4.25 -27.25 -21.23
N LYS A 217 4.51 -28.47 -20.75
CA LYS A 217 3.80 -29.69 -21.20
C LYS A 217 2.31 -29.62 -20.87
N ILE A 218 1.94 -29.19 -19.67
CA ILE A 218 0.53 -29.02 -19.27
C ILE A 218 -0.17 -28.03 -20.21
N ILE A 219 0.48 -26.89 -20.47
CA ILE A 219 -0.04 -25.84 -21.36
C ILE A 219 -0.25 -26.37 -22.78
N VAL A 220 0.81 -26.94 -23.36
CA VAL A 220 0.79 -27.42 -24.75
C VAL A 220 -0.21 -28.56 -24.95
N LEU A 221 -0.30 -29.51 -24.01
CA LEU A 221 -1.26 -30.61 -24.10
C LEU A 221 -2.70 -30.10 -24.10
N TYR A 222 -3.03 -29.15 -23.21
CA TYR A 222 -4.36 -28.55 -23.15
C TYR A 222 -4.68 -27.75 -24.41
N GLU A 223 -3.79 -26.85 -24.83
CA GLU A 223 -3.98 -26.01 -26.02
C GLU A 223 -4.12 -26.85 -27.30
N ASN A 224 -3.30 -27.90 -27.46
CA ASN A 224 -3.38 -28.79 -28.62
C ASN A 224 -4.69 -29.58 -28.62
N LYS A 225 -5.14 -30.10 -27.48
CA LYS A 225 -6.41 -30.84 -27.40
C LYS A 225 -7.60 -29.93 -27.71
N LEU A 226 -7.61 -28.71 -27.17
CA LEU A 226 -8.66 -27.73 -27.46
C LEU A 226 -8.67 -27.32 -28.95
N LYS A 227 -7.49 -27.06 -29.53
CA LYS A 227 -7.35 -26.76 -30.96
C LYS A 227 -7.79 -27.93 -31.85
N SER A 228 -7.48 -29.17 -31.46
CA SER A 228 -7.92 -30.38 -32.18
C SER A 228 -9.44 -30.47 -32.21
N LEU A 229 -10.10 -30.31 -31.05
CA LEU A 229 -11.56 -30.32 -30.95
C LEU A 229 -12.20 -29.20 -31.80
N GLY A 230 -11.62 -28.00 -31.75
CA GLY A 230 -12.02 -26.89 -32.63
C GLY A 230 -11.88 -27.22 -34.11
N GLN A 231 -10.74 -27.79 -34.52
CA GLN A 231 -10.50 -28.15 -35.92
C GLN A 231 -11.38 -29.30 -36.39
N GLU A 232 -11.64 -30.31 -35.55
CA GLU A 232 -12.57 -31.40 -35.83
C GLU A 232 -13.99 -30.88 -36.04
N GLY A 233 -14.46 -29.96 -35.19
CA GLY A 233 -15.77 -29.30 -35.35
C GLY A 233 -15.87 -28.49 -36.64
N LEU A 234 -14.83 -27.72 -36.98
CA LEU A 234 -14.76 -26.97 -38.24
C LEU A 234 -14.73 -27.89 -39.47
N ASN A 235 -14.03 -29.03 -39.38
CA ASN A 235 -14.01 -30.03 -40.46
C ASN A 235 -15.39 -30.67 -40.66
N ILE A 236 -16.13 -30.95 -39.57
CA ILE A 236 -17.51 -31.44 -39.65
C ILE A 236 -18.38 -30.43 -40.39
N LEU A 237 -18.31 -29.14 -40.01
CA LEU A 237 -19.04 -28.08 -40.68
C LEU A 237 -18.71 -28.02 -42.18
N ALA A 238 -17.43 -28.01 -42.53
CA ALA A 238 -16.99 -27.97 -43.93
C ALA A 238 -17.44 -29.19 -44.75
N THR A 239 -17.42 -30.40 -44.17
CA THR A 239 -17.80 -31.65 -44.86
C THR A 239 -19.29 -31.69 -45.17
N GLU A 240 -20.13 -31.10 -44.30
CA GLU A 240 -21.57 -30.97 -44.51
C GLU A 240 -21.96 -29.73 -45.33
N GLY A 241 -20.99 -28.92 -45.78
CA GLY A 241 -21.24 -27.69 -46.53
C GLY A 241 -21.86 -26.57 -45.68
N LEU A 242 -21.65 -26.60 -44.37
CA LEU A 242 -22.20 -25.66 -43.39
C LEU A 242 -21.13 -24.69 -42.86
N SER A 243 -21.59 -23.56 -42.35
CA SER A 243 -20.79 -22.54 -41.69
C SER A 243 -21.41 -22.16 -40.33
N ALA A 244 -20.67 -21.41 -39.51
CA ALA A 244 -21.21 -20.91 -38.25
C ALA A 244 -22.42 -19.97 -38.45
N GLU A 245 -22.55 -19.34 -39.62
CA GLU A 245 -23.65 -18.43 -39.96
C GLU A 245 -24.98 -19.15 -40.17
N ASP A 246 -24.95 -20.47 -40.41
CA ASP A 246 -26.14 -21.28 -40.63
C ASP A 246 -26.84 -21.69 -39.31
N PHE A 247 -26.17 -21.49 -38.17
CA PHE A 247 -26.66 -21.84 -36.85
C PHE A 247 -27.19 -20.62 -36.08
N LYS A 248 -27.96 -20.90 -35.02
CA LYS A 248 -28.47 -19.90 -34.09
C LYS A 248 -27.34 -19.03 -33.54
N SER A 249 -27.60 -17.73 -33.49
CA SER A 249 -26.65 -16.71 -33.04
C SER A 249 -25.37 -16.56 -33.89
N LYS A 250 -25.27 -17.24 -35.05
CA LYS A 250 -24.25 -16.99 -36.07
C LYS A 250 -22.83 -16.96 -35.48
N GLY A 251 -22.03 -15.92 -35.77
CA GLY A 251 -20.70 -15.69 -35.22
C GLY A 251 -20.55 -15.61 -33.68
N SER A 252 -21.65 -15.62 -32.91
CA SER A 252 -21.60 -15.69 -31.44
C SER A 252 -22.15 -17.00 -30.85
N GLY A 253 -22.73 -17.88 -31.68
CA GLY A 253 -23.36 -19.13 -31.25
C GLY A 253 -22.40 -20.31 -31.01
N PRO A 254 -22.94 -21.49 -30.68
CA PRO A 254 -22.16 -22.70 -30.40
C PRO A 254 -21.25 -23.12 -31.55
N ALA A 255 -21.69 -22.98 -32.80
CA ALA A 255 -20.90 -23.30 -33.99
C ALA A 255 -19.64 -22.40 -34.13
N ALA A 256 -19.75 -21.11 -33.80
CA ALA A 256 -18.61 -20.21 -33.72
C ALA A 256 -17.65 -20.56 -32.55
N GLY A 257 -18.13 -21.34 -31.58
CA GLY A 257 -17.33 -21.88 -30.48
C GLY A 257 -16.12 -22.70 -30.97
N PHE A 258 -16.24 -23.44 -32.08
CA PHE A 258 -15.13 -24.23 -32.62
C PHE A 258 -13.98 -23.38 -33.16
N GLN A 259 -14.30 -22.23 -33.80
CA GLN A 259 -13.29 -21.26 -34.20
C GLN A 259 -12.63 -20.63 -32.96
N LYS A 260 -13.43 -20.28 -31.94
CA LYS A 260 -12.90 -19.75 -30.67
C LYS A 260 -11.99 -20.76 -29.95
N MET A 261 -12.24 -22.06 -30.05
CA MET A 261 -11.35 -23.11 -29.52
C MET A 261 -9.99 -23.09 -30.22
N LYS A 262 -9.98 -22.99 -31.57
CA LYS A 262 -8.75 -22.89 -32.36
C LYS A 262 -7.94 -21.64 -32.02
N ASP A 263 -8.63 -20.54 -31.75
CA ASP A 263 -8.04 -19.25 -31.37
C ASP A 263 -7.70 -19.15 -29.87
N LEU A 264 -7.96 -20.21 -29.08
CA LEU A 264 -7.79 -20.25 -27.61
C LEU A 264 -8.58 -19.15 -26.86
N LYS A 265 -9.72 -18.74 -27.42
CA LYS A 265 -10.67 -17.76 -26.86
C LYS A 265 -12.00 -18.40 -26.44
N PHE A 266 -12.03 -19.72 -26.29
CA PHE A 266 -13.22 -20.45 -25.88
C PHE A 266 -13.47 -20.27 -24.38
N VAL A 267 -14.70 -19.95 -24.01
CA VAL A 267 -15.13 -19.68 -22.63
C VAL A 267 -16.42 -20.43 -22.36
N LEU A 268 -16.53 -21.02 -21.17
CA LEU A 268 -17.78 -21.61 -20.69
C LEU A 268 -18.74 -20.49 -20.30
N ASN A 269 -19.90 -20.47 -20.95
CA ASN A 269 -21.03 -19.65 -20.59
C ASN A 269 -22.30 -20.49 -20.66
N ILE A 270 -23.42 -19.93 -20.22
CA ILE A 270 -24.72 -20.63 -20.19
C ILE A 270 -25.07 -21.22 -21.58
N THR A 271 -24.79 -20.49 -22.66
CA THR A 271 -25.05 -20.93 -24.04
C THR A 271 -24.19 -22.13 -24.44
N THR A 272 -22.90 -22.11 -24.10
CA THR A 272 -21.97 -23.21 -24.34
C THR A 272 -22.42 -24.47 -23.60
N ILE A 273 -22.79 -24.34 -22.32
CA ILE A 273 -23.24 -25.48 -21.50
C ILE A 273 -24.54 -26.06 -22.08
N LYS A 274 -25.54 -25.22 -22.37
CA LYS A 274 -26.80 -25.68 -22.98
C LYS A 274 -26.61 -26.36 -24.33
N SER A 275 -25.63 -25.92 -25.12
CA SER A 275 -25.33 -26.53 -26.42
C SER A 275 -24.83 -27.97 -26.33
N THR A 276 -24.49 -28.46 -25.13
CA THR A 276 -24.12 -29.87 -24.93
C THR A 276 -25.32 -30.80 -24.79
N THR A 277 -26.50 -30.30 -24.40
CA THR A 277 -27.68 -31.12 -24.07
C THR A 277 -28.96 -30.69 -24.81
N GLU A 278 -29.07 -29.43 -25.23
CA GLU A 278 -30.27 -28.86 -25.83
C GLU A 278 -30.04 -28.50 -27.31
N LEU A 279 -30.81 -29.13 -28.23
CA LEU A 279 -30.81 -28.73 -29.65
C LEU A 279 -31.28 -27.30 -29.89
N SER A 280 -32.11 -26.77 -28.99
CA SER A 280 -32.63 -25.39 -29.04
C SER A 280 -31.52 -24.32 -28.99
N ALA A 281 -30.31 -24.71 -28.53
CA ALA A 281 -29.13 -23.86 -28.52
C ALA A 281 -28.46 -23.73 -29.89
N TRP A 282 -28.67 -24.70 -30.80
CA TRP A 282 -28.05 -24.77 -32.11
C TRP A 282 -28.94 -24.22 -33.22
N VAL A 283 -30.26 -24.46 -33.17
CA VAL A 283 -31.18 -24.12 -34.26
C VAL A 283 -32.31 -23.24 -33.74
N THR A 284 -32.67 -22.20 -34.51
CA THR A 284 -33.76 -21.28 -34.15
C THR A 284 -35.11 -21.89 -34.52
N ALA A 285 -36.13 -21.72 -33.68
CA ALA A 285 -37.48 -22.24 -33.93
C ALA A 285 -38.10 -21.74 -35.27
N SER A 286 -37.67 -20.58 -35.77
CA SER A 286 -38.12 -19.97 -37.02
C SER A 286 -37.46 -20.52 -38.30
N THR A 287 -36.52 -21.48 -38.18
CA THR A 287 -35.82 -22.09 -39.32
C THR A 287 -36.79 -23.00 -40.10
N LYS A 288 -36.84 -22.89 -41.43
CA LYS A 288 -37.80 -23.63 -42.27
C LYS A 288 -37.26 -25.02 -42.67
N GLU A 289 -38.18 -25.96 -42.93
CA GLU A 289 -37.84 -27.25 -43.54
C GLU A 289 -37.45 -27.09 -45.01
N PRO A 290 -36.54 -27.92 -45.56
CA PRO A 290 -35.88 -29.09 -44.95
C PRO A 290 -34.57 -28.75 -44.20
N GLN A 291 -34.15 -27.48 -44.19
CA GLN A 291 -32.88 -27.03 -43.61
C GLN A 291 -32.83 -27.24 -42.10
N LYS A 292 -33.96 -27.04 -41.41
CA LYS A 292 -34.07 -27.27 -39.97
C LYS A 292 -33.73 -28.71 -39.58
N SER A 293 -34.36 -29.71 -40.21
CA SER A 293 -34.07 -31.13 -39.94
C SER A 293 -32.61 -31.50 -40.22
N HIS A 294 -32.00 -30.93 -41.27
CA HIS A 294 -30.58 -31.17 -41.58
C HIS A 294 -29.65 -30.59 -40.50
N LEU A 295 -29.86 -29.33 -40.09
CA LEU A 295 -29.06 -28.68 -39.05
C LEU A 295 -29.19 -29.37 -37.69
N GLU A 296 -30.41 -29.77 -37.31
CA GLU A 296 -30.68 -30.52 -36.08
C GLU A 296 -29.98 -31.88 -36.10
N GLY A 297 -30.06 -32.60 -37.22
CA GLY A 297 -29.39 -33.88 -37.41
C GLY A 297 -27.86 -33.79 -37.29
N VAL A 298 -27.23 -32.81 -37.95
CA VAL A 298 -25.78 -32.58 -37.86
C VAL A 298 -25.36 -32.13 -36.46
N ALA A 299 -26.12 -31.23 -35.85
CA ALA A 299 -25.87 -30.76 -34.49
C ALA A 299 -25.88 -31.92 -33.50
N GLN A 300 -26.95 -32.72 -33.48
CA GLN A 300 -27.13 -33.79 -32.51
C GLN A 300 -26.13 -34.94 -32.70
N SER A 301 -25.90 -35.37 -33.94
CA SER A 301 -25.08 -36.55 -34.20
C SER A 301 -23.58 -36.28 -34.21
N LYS A 302 -23.13 -35.07 -34.58
CA LYS A 302 -21.71 -34.77 -34.80
C LYS A 302 -21.15 -33.62 -33.97
N LEU A 303 -21.86 -32.49 -33.89
CA LEU A 303 -21.31 -31.28 -33.25
C LEU A 303 -21.49 -31.26 -31.71
N MET A 304 -22.65 -31.68 -31.21
CA MET A 304 -22.94 -31.74 -29.77
C MET A 304 -21.96 -32.66 -29.01
N PRO A 305 -21.62 -33.87 -29.48
CA PRO A 305 -20.60 -34.71 -28.85
C PRO A 305 -19.22 -34.00 -28.77
N LYS A 306 -18.82 -33.30 -29.83
CA LYS A 306 -17.56 -32.54 -29.82
C LYS A 306 -17.59 -31.36 -28.85
N MET A 307 -18.74 -30.72 -28.72
CA MET A 307 -18.94 -29.66 -27.73
C MET A 307 -18.92 -30.22 -26.30
N GLN A 308 -19.51 -31.40 -26.06
CA GLN A 308 -19.42 -32.11 -24.77
C GLN A 308 -17.96 -32.42 -24.39
N GLU A 309 -17.17 -32.97 -25.32
CA GLU A 309 -15.74 -33.22 -25.11
C GLU A 309 -14.98 -31.92 -24.76
N ALA A 310 -15.29 -30.82 -25.43
CA ALA A 310 -14.67 -29.52 -25.16
C ALA A 310 -15.06 -28.96 -23.78
N VAL A 311 -16.34 -29.01 -23.41
CA VAL A 311 -16.82 -28.57 -22.10
C VAL A 311 -16.17 -29.40 -20.99
N GLN A 312 -16.15 -30.73 -21.13
CA GLN A 312 -15.51 -31.63 -20.17
C GLN A 312 -14.00 -31.36 -20.02
N LEU A 313 -13.30 -31.07 -21.12
CA LEU A 313 -11.89 -30.69 -21.07
C LEU A 313 -11.67 -29.40 -20.27
N VAL A 314 -12.51 -28.38 -20.49
CA VAL A 314 -12.41 -27.12 -19.76
C VAL A 314 -12.73 -27.35 -18.28
N GLU A 315 -13.80 -28.05 -17.93
CA GLU A 315 -14.17 -28.32 -16.53
C GLU A 315 -13.08 -29.10 -15.77
N THR A 316 -12.48 -30.11 -16.40
CA THR A 316 -11.53 -31.01 -15.73
C THR A 316 -10.09 -30.50 -15.73
N GLN A 317 -9.67 -29.73 -16.75
CA GLN A 317 -8.26 -29.37 -16.93
C GLN A 317 -7.97 -27.86 -16.89
N SER A 318 -8.99 -26.99 -16.95
CA SER A 318 -8.76 -25.53 -16.93
C SER A 318 -7.99 -25.06 -15.71
N ARG A 319 -8.28 -25.60 -14.51
CA ARG A 319 -7.54 -25.26 -13.28
C ARG A 319 -6.04 -25.47 -13.46
N ASN A 320 -5.62 -26.64 -13.93
CA ASN A 320 -4.20 -26.97 -14.13
C ASN A 320 -3.58 -26.11 -15.22
N TYR A 321 -4.29 -25.90 -16.33
CA TYR A 321 -3.85 -25.04 -17.43
C TYR A 321 -3.65 -23.58 -16.99
N ILE A 322 -4.66 -22.97 -16.35
CA ILE A 322 -4.61 -21.60 -15.85
C ILE A 322 -3.51 -21.46 -14.80
N THR A 323 -3.43 -22.40 -13.85
CA THR A 323 -2.37 -22.41 -12.83
C THR A 323 -0.99 -22.48 -13.47
N ALA A 324 -0.79 -23.38 -14.44
CA ALA A 324 0.49 -23.49 -15.14
C ALA A 324 0.85 -22.21 -15.91
N LYS A 325 -0.14 -21.58 -16.56
CA LYS A 325 0.05 -20.31 -17.28
C LYS A 325 0.43 -19.16 -16.34
N LEU A 326 -0.19 -19.08 -15.17
CA LEU A 326 0.14 -18.07 -14.16
C LEU A 326 1.54 -18.29 -13.58
N ILE A 327 1.91 -19.54 -13.28
CA ILE A 327 3.22 -19.86 -12.70
C ILE A 327 4.35 -19.66 -13.72
N ILE A 328 4.19 -20.15 -14.96
CA ILE A 328 5.28 -20.15 -15.94
C ILE A 328 5.74 -18.72 -16.26
N ASN A 329 4.80 -17.77 -16.31
CA ASN A 329 5.07 -16.35 -16.54
C ASN A 329 5.86 -15.72 -15.38
N GLN A 330 5.69 -16.22 -14.15
CA GLN A 330 6.33 -15.68 -12.96
C GLN A 330 7.64 -16.40 -12.59
N LEU A 331 7.96 -17.52 -13.23
CA LEU A 331 9.10 -18.35 -12.85
C LEU A 331 10.45 -17.64 -13.12
N TYR A 332 10.56 -16.94 -14.25
CA TYR A 332 11.75 -16.13 -14.56
C TYR A 332 11.94 -14.98 -13.59
N THR A 333 10.84 -14.34 -13.19
CA THR A 333 10.84 -13.32 -12.15
C THR A 333 11.39 -13.89 -10.85
N LEU A 334 10.95 -15.09 -10.47
CA LEU A 334 11.33 -15.70 -9.20
C LEU A 334 12.84 -16.00 -9.10
N GLY A 335 13.47 -16.53 -10.14
CA GLY A 335 14.93 -16.75 -10.10
C GLY A 335 15.72 -15.44 -10.11
N ILE A 336 15.29 -14.42 -10.86
CA ILE A 336 15.91 -13.08 -10.80
C ILE A 336 15.84 -12.52 -9.37
N LEU A 337 14.72 -12.70 -8.66
CA LEU A 337 14.59 -12.26 -7.26
C LEU A 337 15.56 -12.98 -6.31
N VAL A 338 15.85 -14.26 -6.55
CA VAL A 338 16.83 -15.02 -5.75
C VAL A 338 18.23 -14.45 -5.95
N ASP A 339 18.64 -14.21 -7.19
CA ASP A 339 19.94 -13.62 -7.53
C ASP A 339 20.07 -12.19 -6.99
N LEU A 340 19.00 -11.40 -7.15
CA LEU A 340 18.94 -10.03 -6.67
C LEU A 340 19.02 -9.98 -5.15
N ARG A 341 18.33 -10.87 -4.42
CA ARG A 341 18.45 -10.98 -2.96
C ARG A 341 19.87 -11.32 -2.54
N LYS A 342 20.54 -12.24 -3.24
CA LYS A 342 21.95 -12.57 -2.98
C LYS A 342 22.83 -11.34 -3.16
N THR A 343 22.65 -10.63 -4.27
CA THR A 343 23.39 -9.40 -4.59
C THR A 343 23.16 -8.30 -3.55
N VAL A 344 21.91 -8.10 -3.11
CA VAL A 344 21.57 -7.17 -2.02
C VAL A 344 22.29 -7.56 -0.72
N LYS A 345 22.31 -8.85 -0.37
CA LYS A 345 22.99 -9.35 0.84
C LYS A 345 24.50 -9.11 0.78
N ASP A 346 25.11 -9.36 -0.36
CA ASP A 346 26.55 -9.16 -0.57
C ASP A 346 26.90 -7.67 -0.53
N LEU A 347 26.09 -6.82 -1.18
CA LEU A 347 26.25 -5.36 -1.14
C LEU A 347 26.11 -4.80 0.29
N CYS A 348 25.13 -5.29 1.05
CA CYS A 348 24.95 -4.89 2.45
C CYS A 348 26.17 -5.27 3.31
N ARG A 349 26.75 -6.46 3.07
CA ARG A 349 27.96 -6.93 3.77
C ARG A 349 29.19 -6.08 3.43
N GLU A 350 29.39 -5.76 2.15
CA GLU A 350 30.50 -4.93 1.68
C GLU A 350 30.44 -3.52 2.26
N LYS A 351 29.24 -2.93 2.30
CA LYS A 351 29.02 -1.58 2.83
C LYS A 351 28.97 -1.51 4.34
N GLY A 352 28.89 -2.64 5.03
CA GLY A 352 28.67 -2.65 6.47
C GLY A 352 27.32 -2.04 6.84
N ILE A 353 26.23 -2.41 6.15
CA ILE A 353 24.87 -1.92 6.46
C ILE A 353 23.88 -3.06 6.69
N VAL A 354 22.88 -2.82 7.54
CA VAL A 354 21.75 -3.72 7.76
C VAL A 354 20.48 -3.00 7.35
N LEU A 355 19.68 -3.62 6.49
CA LEU A 355 18.38 -3.07 6.10
C LEU A 355 17.37 -3.19 7.24
N ILE A 356 16.57 -2.15 7.44
CA ILE A 356 15.53 -2.16 8.48
C ILE A 356 14.55 -3.32 8.30
N SER A 357 14.18 -3.69 7.07
CA SER A 357 13.27 -4.82 6.84
C SER A 357 13.87 -6.18 7.26
N ASP A 358 15.19 -6.31 7.43
CA ASP A 358 15.82 -7.55 7.91
C ASP A 358 15.84 -7.66 9.44
N SER A 359 15.53 -6.55 10.14
CA SER A 359 15.60 -6.47 11.60
C SER A 359 14.80 -7.56 12.31
N GLY A 360 13.55 -7.80 11.90
CA GLY A 360 12.68 -8.78 12.53
C GLY A 360 13.24 -10.22 12.45
N HIS A 361 13.89 -10.58 11.34
CA HIS A 361 14.44 -11.93 11.14
C HIS A 361 15.75 -12.12 11.91
N LEU A 362 16.63 -11.11 11.88
CA LEU A 362 17.84 -11.11 12.71
C LEU A 362 17.49 -11.26 14.18
N LEU A 363 16.49 -10.51 14.63
CA LEU A 363 16.02 -10.57 16.00
C LEU A 363 15.41 -11.93 16.36
N LYS A 364 14.67 -12.54 15.44
CA LYS A 364 14.14 -13.89 15.65
C LYS A 364 15.26 -14.88 15.96
N ASN A 365 16.36 -14.82 15.21
CA ASN A 365 17.51 -15.70 15.47
C ASN A 365 18.14 -15.40 16.84
N VAL A 366 18.32 -14.12 17.18
CA VAL A 366 18.86 -13.71 18.49
C VAL A 366 17.98 -14.22 19.64
N ILE A 367 16.68 -13.96 19.59
CA ILE A 367 15.75 -14.26 20.69
C ILE A 367 15.45 -15.76 20.75
N ALA A 368 15.39 -16.47 19.62
CA ALA A 368 15.16 -17.92 19.61
C ALA A 368 16.36 -18.70 20.16
N ASP A 369 17.59 -18.24 19.86
CA ASP A 369 18.82 -18.92 20.26
C ASP A 369 19.35 -18.47 21.64
N SER A 370 18.71 -17.47 22.26
CA SER A 370 19.13 -16.90 23.55
C SER A 370 18.05 -17.02 24.63
N GLU A 371 18.46 -17.15 25.89
CA GLU A 371 17.52 -16.98 27.00
C GLU A 371 17.09 -15.50 27.13
N THR A 372 15.82 -15.25 27.44
CA THR A 372 15.28 -13.90 27.63
C THR A 372 16.11 -13.01 28.58
N PRO A 373 16.64 -13.49 29.72
CA PRO A 373 17.55 -12.72 30.57
C PRO A 373 18.81 -12.20 29.86
N PHE A 374 19.38 -12.96 28.92
CA PHE A 374 20.55 -12.54 28.14
C PHE A 374 20.22 -11.38 27.19
N VAL A 375 19.00 -11.35 26.64
CA VAL A 375 18.48 -10.21 25.86
C VAL A 375 18.44 -8.93 26.69
N TYR A 376 18.00 -9.01 27.95
CA TYR A 376 17.98 -7.86 28.83
C TYR A 376 19.38 -7.41 29.26
N GLU A 377 20.28 -8.36 29.54
CA GLU A 377 21.68 -8.06 29.90
C GLU A 377 22.37 -7.24 28.80
N LYS A 378 22.24 -7.69 27.55
CA LYS A 378 22.88 -7.03 26.40
C LYS A 378 22.27 -5.68 26.07
N THR A 379 20.96 -5.55 26.17
CA THR A 379 20.26 -4.30 25.85
C THR A 379 20.44 -3.23 26.93
N GLY A 380 20.91 -3.58 28.12
CA GLY A 380 21.14 -2.66 29.23
C GLY A 380 19.86 -2.18 29.93
N SER A 381 18.70 -2.73 29.53
CA SER A 381 17.39 -2.44 30.10
C SER A 381 16.64 -3.73 30.38
N VAL A 382 16.15 -3.89 31.60
CA VAL A 382 15.28 -4.99 32.00
C VAL A 382 13.84 -4.52 31.95
N TYR A 383 13.02 -5.11 31.08
CA TYR A 383 11.59 -4.82 31.01
C TYR A 383 10.80 -5.93 31.68
N SER A 384 10.05 -5.56 32.72
CA SER A 384 9.16 -6.47 33.44
C SER A 384 7.73 -6.34 32.94
N HIS A 385 7.34 -5.17 32.43
CA HIS A 385 5.99 -4.91 31.98
C HIS A 385 5.95 -4.53 30.49
N PHE A 386 5.02 -5.11 29.76
CA PHE A 386 4.86 -4.89 28.32
C PHE A 386 3.50 -4.31 27.99
N MET A 387 3.47 -3.27 27.15
CA MET A 387 2.24 -2.65 26.66
C MET A 387 2.37 -2.46 25.14
N ILE A 388 1.56 -3.16 24.36
CA ILE A 388 1.56 -3.03 22.90
C ILE A 388 0.27 -2.33 22.47
N ASP A 389 0.40 -1.13 21.89
CA ASP A 389 -0.71 -0.40 21.27
C ASP A 389 -0.81 -0.72 19.78
N GLU A 390 -1.98 -0.51 19.19
CA GLU A 390 -2.30 -0.80 17.79
C GLU A 390 -1.94 -2.24 17.38
N PHE A 391 -2.22 -3.21 18.26
CA PHE A 391 -1.79 -4.60 18.08
C PHE A 391 -2.30 -5.23 16.77
N GLN A 392 -3.45 -4.77 16.25
CA GLN A 392 -4.01 -5.23 14.98
C GLN A 392 -3.08 -5.02 13.77
N ASP A 393 -2.14 -4.08 13.87
CA ASP A 393 -1.19 -3.76 12.80
C ASP A 393 0.18 -4.42 13.00
N THR A 394 0.33 -5.26 14.03
CA THR A 394 1.55 -6.02 14.31
C THR A 394 1.68 -7.19 13.33
N SER A 395 2.89 -7.41 12.80
CA SER A 395 3.17 -8.54 11.92
C SER A 395 3.42 -9.84 12.69
N GLY A 396 3.30 -10.99 12.02
CA GLY A 396 3.56 -12.30 12.62
C GLY A 396 4.99 -12.42 13.15
N LEU A 397 5.97 -11.94 12.39
CA LEU A 397 7.38 -11.88 12.80
C LEU A 397 7.59 -10.99 14.03
N GLN A 398 6.99 -9.80 14.05
CA GLN A 398 7.08 -8.89 15.20
C GLN A 398 6.51 -9.53 16.48
N TRP A 399 5.35 -10.18 16.37
CA TRP A 399 4.74 -10.89 17.50
C TRP A 399 5.60 -12.04 18.00
N ASN A 400 6.15 -12.84 17.10
CA ASN A 400 7.03 -13.95 17.46
C ASN A 400 8.28 -13.48 18.22
N ASN A 401 8.77 -12.28 17.96
CA ASN A 401 9.89 -11.69 18.71
C ASN A 401 9.48 -11.18 20.10
N PHE A 402 8.25 -10.66 20.27
CA PHE A 402 7.75 -10.26 21.58
C PHE A 402 7.31 -11.44 22.46
N ARG A 403 6.85 -12.53 21.86
CA ARG A 403 6.24 -13.66 22.57
C ARG A 403 7.14 -14.23 23.69
N PRO A 404 8.44 -14.50 23.48
CA PRO A 404 9.33 -14.97 24.55
C PRO A 404 9.54 -13.95 25.68
N LEU A 405 9.59 -12.65 25.34
CA LEU A 405 9.77 -11.57 26.32
C LEU A 405 8.53 -11.42 27.23
N ILE A 406 7.34 -11.45 26.62
CA ILE A 406 6.06 -11.43 27.33
C ILE A 406 5.88 -12.71 28.15
N GLY A 407 6.26 -13.88 27.62
CA GLY A 407 6.20 -15.14 28.36
C GLY A 407 7.01 -15.13 29.65
N ASN A 408 8.20 -14.51 29.63
CA ASN A 408 9.00 -14.30 30.84
C ASN A 408 8.30 -13.36 31.83
N SER A 409 7.77 -12.23 31.34
CA SER A 409 7.01 -11.27 32.15
C SER A 409 5.82 -11.94 32.87
N LEU A 410 5.02 -12.74 32.15
CA LEU A 410 3.84 -13.41 32.71
C LEU A 410 4.21 -14.48 33.75
N SER A 411 5.33 -15.18 33.55
CA SER A 411 5.88 -16.16 34.51
C SER A 411 6.23 -15.51 35.85
N GLU A 412 6.76 -14.28 35.81
CA GLU A 412 7.11 -13.48 36.98
C GLU A 412 5.94 -12.69 37.58
N ASP A 413 4.70 -12.97 37.16
CA ASP A 413 3.48 -12.31 37.63
C ASP A 413 3.39 -10.80 37.30
N ASN A 414 4.15 -10.36 36.28
CA ASN A 414 4.14 -8.97 35.84
C ASN A 414 3.01 -8.68 34.85
N LEU A 415 2.64 -7.40 34.73
CA LEU A 415 1.65 -6.94 33.73
C LEU A 415 2.21 -7.02 32.30
N SER A 416 1.57 -7.81 31.44
CA SER A 416 1.67 -7.70 29.99
C SER A 416 0.30 -7.41 29.39
N MET A 417 0.25 -6.49 28.42
CA MET A 417 -0.99 -5.98 27.83
C MET A 417 -0.83 -5.76 26.32
N VAL A 418 -1.88 -6.11 25.57
CA VAL A 418 -2.08 -5.71 24.19
C VAL A 418 -3.39 -4.93 24.04
N VAL A 419 -3.37 -3.86 23.25
CA VAL A 419 -4.51 -2.99 22.96
C VAL A 419 -4.67 -2.88 21.46
N GLY A 420 -5.87 -3.07 20.95
CA GLY A 420 -6.12 -2.94 19.52
C GLY A 420 -7.56 -3.13 19.11
N ASP A 421 -7.81 -3.03 17.81
CA ASP A 421 -9.12 -3.28 17.21
C ASP A 421 -8.97 -3.88 15.81
N VAL A 422 -9.42 -5.12 15.64
CA VAL A 422 -9.39 -5.83 14.35
C VAL A 422 -10.09 -5.03 13.26
N LYS A 423 -11.15 -4.29 13.60
CA LYS A 423 -11.92 -3.47 12.66
C LYS A 423 -11.10 -2.29 12.09
N GLN A 424 -10.00 -1.92 12.74
CA GLN A 424 -9.09 -0.85 12.32
C GLN A 424 -7.83 -1.35 11.62
N ALA A 425 -7.70 -2.66 11.36
CA ALA A 425 -6.53 -3.23 10.71
C ALA A 425 -6.43 -2.83 9.22
N ILE A 426 -5.67 -1.78 8.93
CA ILE A 426 -5.53 -1.21 7.57
C ILE A 426 -4.11 -1.27 7.01
N TYR A 427 -3.13 -1.76 7.80
CA TYR A 427 -1.72 -1.88 7.41
C TYR A 427 -1.33 -3.27 6.88
N ARG A 428 -2.26 -4.02 6.26
CA ARG A 428 -1.96 -5.33 5.64
C ARG A 428 -0.84 -5.26 4.59
N TRP A 429 -0.73 -4.14 3.88
CA TRP A 429 0.33 -3.89 2.90
C TRP A 429 1.73 -3.74 3.53
N ARG A 430 1.81 -3.57 4.86
CA ARG A 430 3.05 -3.63 5.68
C ARG A 430 3.11 -4.91 6.51
N SER A 431 2.48 -5.99 6.04
CA SER A 431 2.47 -7.31 6.69
C SER A 431 1.75 -7.39 8.04
N GLY A 432 0.95 -6.38 8.43
CA GLY A 432 0.12 -6.46 9.64
C GLY A 432 -0.84 -7.66 9.58
N ASP A 433 -0.80 -8.53 10.61
CA ASP A 433 -1.61 -9.74 10.70
C ASP A 433 -2.73 -9.60 11.73
N TRP A 434 -3.87 -9.08 11.27
CA TRP A 434 -5.08 -8.90 12.09
C TRP A 434 -5.57 -10.19 12.75
N ARG A 435 -5.24 -11.37 12.19
CA ARG A 435 -5.64 -12.68 12.73
C ARG A 435 -5.00 -12.95 14.10
N LEU A 436 -3.89 -12.27 14.41
CA LEU A 436 -3.28 -12.31 15.73
C LEU A 436 -4.27 -11.85 16.80
N LEU A 437 -4.90 -10.69 16.59
CA LEU A 437 -5.88 -10.14 17.52
C LEU A 437 -7.25 -10.85 17.45
N ALA A 438 -7.61 -11.38 16.28
CA ALA A 438 -8.91 -12.03 16.08
C ALA A 438 -9.02 -13.45 16.67
N GLY A 439 -7.91 -14.14 16.93
CA GLY A 439 -7.98 -15.48 17.54
C GLY A 439 -6.66 -16.12 17.94
N LYS A 440 -5.53 -15.81 17.27
CA LYS A 440 -4.26 -16.53 17.50
C LYS A 440 -3.51 -16.16 18.79
N LEU A 441 -3.93 -15.10 19.48
CA LEU A 441 -3.34 -14.71 20.77
C LEU A 441 -3.49 -15.81 21.84
N GLY A 442 -4.63 -16.53 21.83
CA GLY A 442 -4.91 -17.58 22.82
C GLY A 442 -3.89 -18.73 22.73
N ASP A 443 -3.56 -19.12 21.50
CA ASP A 443 -2.58 -20.18 21.20
C ASP A 443 -1.15 -19.80 21.62
N SER A 444 -0.87 -18.51 21.78
CA SER A 444 0.48 -18.02 22.09
C SER A 444 0.88 -18.33 23.54
N PHE A 445 -0.09 -18.40 24.47
CA PHE A 445 0.13 -18.52 25.91
C PHE A 445 -0.85 -19.49 26.60
N PRO A 446 -0.89 -20.79 26.22
CA PRO A 446 -1.85 -21.75 26.76
C PRO A 446 -1.73 -21.95 28.28
N ALA A 447 -0.54 -21.77 28.86
CA ALA A 447 -0.30 -21.90 30.29
C ALA A 447 -0.77 -20.70 31.14
N PHE A 448 -0.89 -19.51 30.54
CA PHE A 448 -1.24 -18.27 31.24
C PHE A 448 -2.69 -17.85 30.99
N GLY A 449 -3.22 -18.14 29.78
CA GLY A 449 -4.54 -17.70 29.35
C GLY A 449 -4.62 -16.20 29.02
N LEU A 450 -5.83 -15.75 28.67
CA LEU A 450 -6.12 -14.38 28.27
C LEU A 450 -7.17 -13.75 29.17
N GLN A 451 -6.99 -12.48 29.52
CA GLN A 451 -8.03 -11.62 30.10
C GLN A 451 -8.50 -10.64 29.02
N ASN A 452 -9.64 -10.94 28.39
CA ASN A 452 -10.23 -10.07 27.37
C ASN A 452 -11.13 -9.00 27.99
N GLU A 453 -10.93 -7.74 27.62
CA GLU A 453 -11.78 -6.61 27.99
C GLU A 453 -12.19 -5.83 26.74
N VAL A 454 -13.49 -5.61 26.57
CA VAL A 454 -14.04 -4.86 25.42
C VAL A 454 -14.46 -3.47 25.89
N LEU A 455 -13.92 -2.43 25.25
CA LEU A 455 -14.29 -1.04 25.52
C LEU A 455 -15.43 -0.61 24.59
N ILE A 456 -16.66 -0.65 25.10
CA ILE A 456 -17.89 -0.39 24.33
C ILE A 456 -18.30 1.10 24.29
N SER A 457 -17.89 1.89 25.27
CA SER A 457 -18.30 3.28 25.45
C SER A 457 -17.54 4.24 24.53
N ASN A 458 -18.20 5.02 23.67
CA ASN A 458 -17.59 6.01 22.77
C ASN A 458 -17.61 7.42 23.39
N TRP A 459 -16.42 8.00 23.55
CA TRP A 459 -16.21 9.31 24.17
C TRP A 459 -15.87 10.42 23.17
N ARG A 460 -15.76 10.10 21.88
CA ARG A 460 -15.22 11.00 20.84
C ARG A 460 -16.30 11.60 19.95
N SER A 461 -17.37 10.86 19.69
CA SER A 461 -18.34 11.20 18.64
C SER A 461 -19.70 11.59 19.20
N HIS A 462 -20.45 12.39 18.43
CA HIS A 462 -21.84 12.72 18.74
C HIS A 462 -22.76 11.53 18.45
N GLY A 463 -23.90 11.46 19.13
CA GLY A 463 -24.77 10.29 19.15
C GLY A 463 -25.30 9.86 17.78
N LYS A 464 -25.72 10.78 16.90
CA LYS A 464 -26.20 10.41 15.55
C LYS A 464 -25.13 9.75 14.68
N VAL A 465 -23.85 10.12 14.85
CA VAL A 465 -22.73 9.49 14.15
C VAL A 465 -22.48 8.08 14.70
N ILE A 466 -22.56 7.91 16.02
CA ILE A 466 -22.44 6.60 16.68
C ILE A 466 -23.58 5.67 16.22
N CYS A 467 -24.83 6.15 16.25
CA CYS A 467 -25.99 5.38 15.80
C CYS A 467 -25.88 4.95 14.34
N PHE A 468 -25.48 5.87 13.45
CA PHE A 468 -25.25 5.53 12.04
C PHE A 468 -24.23 4.39 11.88
N ASN A 469 -23.06 4.50 12.52
CA ASN A 469 -22.04 3.46 12.46
C ASN A 469 -22.51 2.14 13.07
N ASN A 470 -23.19 2.18 14.22
CA ASN A 470 -23.78 0.99 14.85
C ASN A 470 -24.77 0.27 13.92
N THR A 471 -25.57 1.01 13.14
CA THR A 471 -26.49 0.43 12.16
C THR A 471 -25.73 -0.18 10.98
N VAL A 472 -24.80 0.57 10.38
CA VAL A 472 -24.03 0.10 9.21
C VAL A 472 -23.22 -1.14 9.55
N PHE A 473 -22.45 -1.12 10.64
CA PHE A 473 -21.56 -2.22 11.00
C PHE A 473 -22.26 -3.40 11.70
N ARG A 474 -23.58 -3.32 11.91
CA ARG A 474 -24.40 -4.48 12.24
C ARG A 474 -24.91 -5.22 11.00
N LEU A 475 -25.20 -4.47 9.92
CA LEU A 475 -25.80 -5.04 8.70
C LEU A 475 -24.76 -5.40 7.63
N ALA A 476 -23.76 -4.54 7.42
CA ALA A 476 -22.77 -4.71 6.36
C ALA A 476 -21.95 -6.01 6.48
N PRO A 477 -21.48 -6.44 7.68
CA PRO A 477 -20.77 -7.71 7.83
C PRO A 477 -21.54 -8.91 7.31
N GLU A 478 -22.83 -9.00 7.64
CA GLU A 478 -23.71 -10.10 7.21
C GLU A 478 -23.91 -10.11 5.69
N ILE A 479 -24.21 -8.94 5.11
CA ILE A 479 -24.42 -8.79 3.66
C ILE A 479 -23.14 -9.15 2.89
N LEU A 480 -21.98 -8.69 3.35
CA LEU A 480 -20.70 -8.97 2.72
C LEU A 480 -20.32 -10.45 2.85
N GLN A 481 -20.57 -11.07 4.00
CA GLN A 481 -20.30 -12.49 4.22
C GLN A 481 -21.13 -13.36 3.27
N GLN A 482 -22.43 -13.08 3.15
CA GLN A 482 -23.32 -13.80 2.22
C GLN A 482 -22.88 -13.63 0.77
N HIS A 483 -22.43 -12.44 0.38
CA HIS A 483 -21.94 -12.19 -0.97
C HIS A 483 -20.69 -13.02 -1.28
N ILE A 484 -19.73 -13.05 -0.36
CA ILE A 484 -18.49 -13.85 -0.49
C ILE A 484 -18.81 -15.35 -0.53
N GLU A 485 -19.71 -15.84 0.31
CA GLU A 485 -20.14 -17.24 0.31
C GLU A 485 -20.82 -17.62 -1.00
N GLY A 486 -21.61 -16.71 -1.58
CA GLY A 486 -22.17 -16.85 -2.92
C GLY A 486 -21.09 -17.03 -3.98
N GLU A 487 -20.10 -16.13 -4.02
CA GLU A 487 -18.97 -16.21 -4.97
C GLU A 487 -18.13 -17.50 -4.78
N LEU A 488 -17.89 -17.92 -3.53
CA LEU A 488 -17.16 -19.15 -3.23
C LEU A 488 -17.91 -20.41 -3.68
N SER A 489 -19.22 -20.44 -3.45
CA SER A 489 -20.10 -21.52 -3.89
C SER A 489 -20.13 -21.62 -5.42
N GLU A 490 -20.26 -20.49 -6.13
CA GLU A 490 -20.16 -20.44 -7.59
C GLU A 490 -18.80 -20.93 -8.12
N ALA A 491 -17.73 -20.67 -7.37
CA ALA A 491 -16.38 -21.13 -7.69
C ALA A 491 -16.09 -22.60 -7.27
N GLY A 492 -17.05 -23.30 -6.65
CA GLY A 492 -16.88 -24.67 -6.17
C GLY A 492 -15.90 -24.82 -5.00
N ILE A 493 -15.70 -23.75 -4.21
CA ILE A 493 -14.83 -23.75 -3.03
C ILE A 493 -15.70 -24.00 -1.79
N ALA A 494 -15.58 -25.19 -1.21
CA ALA A 494 -16.44 -25.64 -0.11
C ALA A 494 -16.09 -25.05 1.27
N GLU A 495 -14.86 -24.57 1.48
CA GLU A 495 -14.41 -24.06 2.78
C GLU A 495 -13.84 -22.65 2.68
N ASN A 496 -14.24 -21.79 3.62
CA ASN A 496 -13.65 -20.47 3.77
C ASN A 496 -12.21 -20.62 4.32
N PRO A 497 -11.17 -20.23 3.56
CA PRO A 497 -9.77 -20.44 3.94
C PRO A 497 -9.32 -19.63 5.16
N VAL A 498 -10.11 -18.64 5.61
CA VAL A 498 -9.75 -17.74 6.73
C VAL A 498 -10.26 -18.26 8.08
N GLN A 499 -11.17 -19.25 8.10
CA GLN A 499 -11.83 -19.84 9.28
C GLN A 499 -12.63 -18.87 10.18
N ILE A 500 -12.26 -17.59 10.22
CA ILE A 500 -12.94 -16.51 10.94
C ILE A 500 -13.89 -15.78 9.97
N THR A 501 -15.15 -15.64 10.37
CA THR A 501 -16.17 -14.96 9.54
C THR A 501 -16.15 -13.44 9.76
N ILE A 502 -16.64 -12.66 8.79
CA ILE A 502 -16.74 -11.21 8.94
C ILE A 502 -17.67 -10.83 10.12
N PRO A 503 -18.84 -11.47 10.32
CA PRO A 503 -19.69 -11.20 11.48
C PRO A 503 -19.00 -11.43 12.83
N GLU A 504 -18.18 -12.48 12.97
CA GLU A 504 -17.40 -12.73 14.19
C GLU A 504 -16.46 -11.57 14.53
N VAL A 505 -15.78 -11.01 13.53
CA VAL A 505 -14.88 -9.85 13.71
C VAL A 505 -15.65 -8.61 14.18
N TYR A 506 -16.90 -8.46 13.76
CA TYR A 506 -17.74 -7.30 14.03
C TYR A 506 -18.75 -7.51 15.17
N ALA A 507 -18.73 -8.66 15.86
CA ALA A 507 -19.65 -8.96 16.96
C ALA A 507 -19.63 -7.87 18.06
N ASP A 508 -18.44 -7.35 18.37
CA ASP A 508 -18.21 -6.31 19.37
C ASP A 508 -18.18 -4.87 18.78
N SER A 509 -18.86 -4.64 17.65
CA SER A 509 -18.82 -3.34 16.94
C SER A 509 -19.74 -2.27 17.53
N VAL A 510 -20.82 -2.68 18.21
CA VAL A 510 -21.84 -1.77 18.73
C VAL A 510 -21.29 -0.97 19.91
N GLN A 511 -21.34 0.36 19.81
CA GLN A 511 -20.85 1.25 20.85
C GLN A 511 -21.97 1.98 21.61
N GLU A 512 -21.73 2.25 22.89
CA GLU A 512 -22.59 3.08 23.73
C GLU A 512 -22.22 4.56 23.60
N ILE A 513 -23.21 5.44 23.75
CA ILE A 513 -23.00 6.89 23.78
C ILE A 513 -22.67 7.27 25.23
N SER A 514 -21.41 7.57 25.52
CA SER A 514 -20.99 7.85 26.90
C SER A 514 -21.44 9.22 27.40
N ASN A 515 -21.44 10.23 26.53
CA ASN A 515 -21.91 11.57 26.87
C ASN A 515 -23.38 11.75 26.42
N LYS A 516 -24.29 11.81 27.40
CA LYS A 516 -25.74 11.93 27.14
C LYS A 516 -26.13 13.26 26.52
N ASP A 517 -25.37 14.33 26.76
CA ASP A 517 -25.66 15.68 26.25
C ASP A 517 -25.49 15.75 24.72
N VAL A 518 -24.65 14.88 24.15
CA VAL A 518 -24.40 14.80 22.72
C VAL A 518 -25.21 13.72 22.00
N ALA A 519 -26.10 13.02 22.71
CA ALA A 519 -26.82 11.87 22.16
C ALA A 519 -27.72 12.25 20.96
N GLY A 520 -28.39 13.41 21.00
CA GLY A 520 -29.24 13.90 19.91
C GLY A 520 -28.51 14.66 18.79
N LEU A 521 -27.21 14.89 18.97
CA LEU A 521 -26.38 15.73 18.09
C LEU A 521 -25.65 14.91 17.03
N GLY A 522 -25.01 15.60 16.08
CA GLY A 522 -24.30 15.01 14.94
C GLY A 522 -25.14 14.96 13.67
N TYR A 523 -24.48 14.76 12.54
CA TYR A 523 -25.12 14.69 11.22
C TYR A 523 -24.30 13.79 10.30
N VAL A 524 -24.99 12.94 9.54
CA VAL A 524 -24.39 12.10 8.51
C VAL A 524 -25.20 12.29 7.23
N ARG A 525 -24.50 12.54 6.12
CA ARG A 525 -25.09 12.67 4.79
C ARG A 525 -24.37 11.74 3.84
N VAL A 526 -25.13 10.92 3.13
CA VAL A 526 -24.63 10.06 2.05
C VAL A 526 -25.29 10.53 0.76
N ARG A 527 -24.48 10.86 -0.26
CA ARG A 527 -24.97 11.15 -1.61
C ARG A 527 -24.35 10.16 -2.59
N LEU A 528 -25.18 9.52 -3.40
CA LEU A 528 -24.75 8.77 -4.57
C LEU A 528 -24.82 9.71 -5.77
N LEU A 529 -23.70 9.88 -6.45
CA LEU A 529 -23.58 10.75 -7.62
C LEU A 529 -23.28 9.87 -8.83
N GLU A 530 -24.14 9.95 -9.85
CA GLU A 530 -24.02 9.19 -11.09
C GLU A 530 -24.25 10.12 -12.28
N SER A 531 -23.26 10.20 -13.16
CA SER A 531 -23.36 10.90 -14.44
C SER A 531 -24.32 10.16 -15.37
N LYS A 532 -25.13 10.92 -16.12
CA LYS A 532 -25.98 10.36 -17.20
C LYS A 532 -25.16 9.98 -18.44
N GLU A 533 -23.92 10.43 -18.51
CA GLU A 533 -23.00 10.19 -19.62
C GLU A 533 -21.94 9.16 -19.20
N GLU A 534 -21.78 8.08 -19.98
CA GLU A 534 -20.72 7.07 -19.81
C GLU A 534 -19.35 7.58 -20.29
N ILE A 535 -19.01 8.82 -19.94
CA ILE A 535 -17.71 9.42 -20.25
C ILE A 535 -16.80 9.24 -19.03
N ALA A 536 -15.62 8.67 -19.27
CA ALA A 536 -14.61 8.47 -18.23
C ALA A 536 -14.26 9.80 -17.53
N GLY A 537 -14.40 9.84 -16.20
CA GLY A 537 -14.03 10.98 -15.37
C GLY A 537 -15.15 11.98 -15.06
N GLU A 538 -16.34 11.87 -15.68
CA GLU A 538 -17.47 12.77 -15.37
C GLU A 538 -17.95 12.64 -13.92
N ASN A 539 -18.02 11.40 -13.40
CA ASN A 539 -18.35 11.16 -11.98
C ASN A 539 -17.35 11.84 -11.03
N GLU A 540 -16.05 11.84 -11.38
CA GLU A 540 -15.01 12.47 -10.57
C GLU A 540 -15.19 13.99 -10.52
N LYS A 541 -15.51 14.63 -11.66
CA LYS A 541 -15.83 16.06 -11.70
C LYS A 541 -17.04 16.42 -10.83
N LEU A 542 -18.10 15.62 -10.88
CA LEU A 542 -19.29 15.82 -10.04
C LEU A 542 -18.96 15.75 -8.54
N ILE A 543 -18.15 14.77 -8.13
CA ILE A 543 -17.69 14.63 -6.75
C ILE A 543 -16.88 15.85 -6.31
N LEU A 544 -15.94 16.29 -7.14
CA LEU A 544 -15.11 17.47 -6.85
C LEU A 544 -15.92 18.75 -6.76
N SER A 545 -16.91 18.93 -7.63
CA SER A 545 -17.83 20.07 -7.57
C SER A 545 -18.66 20.06 -6.29
N GLU A 546 -19.24 18.92 -5.91
CA GLU A 546 -20.00 18.79 -4.67
C GLU A 546 -19.12 19.02 -3.42
N LEU A 547 -17.85 18.63 -3.47
CA LEU A 547 -16.89 18.88 -2.39
C LEU A 547 -16.68 20.38 -2.16
N VAL A 548 -16.47 21.16 -3.22
CA VAL A 548 -16.31 22.62 -3.13
C VAL A 548 -17.53 23.27 -2.51
N GLU A 549 -18.73 22.93 -3.00
CA GLU A 549 -19.99 23.46 -2.48
C GLU A 549 -20.25 23.03 -1.03
N SER A 550 -19.86 21.82 -0.65
CA SER A 550 -19.95 21.33 0.73
C SER A 550 -19.04 22.12 1.67
N VAL A 551 -17.80 22.42 1.26
CA VAL A 551 -16.86 23.24 2.04
C VAL A 551 -17.42 24.65 2.23
N LYS A 552 -17.90 25.29 1.16
CA LYS A 552 -18.54 26.61 1.24
C LYS A 552 -19.71 26.60 2.23
N SER A 553 -20.63 25.65 2.06
CA SER A 553 -21.82 25.51 2.93
C SER A 553 -21.47 25.30 4.41
N LEU A 554 -20.36 24.59 4.72
CA LEU A 554 -19.90 24.42 6.09
C LEU A 554 -19.29 25.72 6.65
N GLN A 555 -18.52 26.46 5.85
CA GLN A 555 -17.97 27.75 6.27
C GLN A 555 -19.05 28.83 6.44
N ASP A 556 -20.08 28.83 5.58
CA ASP A 556 -21.26 29.69 5.73
C ASP A 556 -21.99 29.43 7.06
N LYS A 557 -21.90 28.20 7.58
CA LYS A 557 -22.42 27.80 8.90
C LYS A 557 -21.45 28.09 10.05
N GLY A 558 -20.31 28.72 9.78
CA GLY A 558 -19.31 29.12 10.76
C GLY A 558 -18.27 28.05 11.13
N VAL A 559 -18.24 26.90 10.44
CA VAL A 559 -17.22 25.87 10.67
C VAL A 559 -15.89 26.35 10.11
N LYS A 560 -14.84 26.31 10.92
CA LYS A 560 -13.50 26.76 10.50
C LYS A 560 -12.82 25.68 9.66
N ALA A 561 -11.99 26.07 8.70
CA ALA A 561 -11.22 25.12 7.88
C ALA A 561 -10.39 24.12 8.71
N ILE A 562 -9.84 24.54 9.85
CA ILE A 562 -9.07 23.67 10.77
C ILE A 562 -9.91 22.55 11.43
N GLU A 563 -11.23 22.68 11.41
CA GLU A 563 -12.18 21.69 11.95
C GLU A 563 -12.64 20.68 10.88
N MET A 564 -12.22 20.88 9.63
CA MET A 564 -12.59 20.02 8.50
C MET A 564 -11.45 19.04 8.18
N ALA A 565 -11.83 17.81 7.82
CA ALA A 565 -10.91 16.80 7.32
C ALA A 565 -11.51 16.11 6.10
N ILE A 566 -10.70 15.98 5.05
CA ILE A 566 -11.07 15.28 3.82
C ILE A 566 -10.25 13.99 3.78
N LEU A 567 -10.94 12.85 3.80
CA LEU A 567 -10.33 11.53 3.73
C LEU A 567 -10.40 11.02 2.31
N VAL A 568 -9.24 10.63 1.77
CA VAL A 568 -9.11 10.03 0.43
C VAL A 568 -8.38 8.70 0.53
N ARG A 569 -8.55 7.83 -0.47
CA ARG A 569 -7.91 6.52 -0.52
C ARG A 569 -6.50 6.60 -1.08
N PHE A 570 -6.29 7.44 -2.10
CA PHE A 570 -5.05 7.51 -2.86
C PHE A 570 -4.43 8.90 -2.87
N LYS A 571 -3.09 8.96 -2.95
CA LYS A 571 -2.33 10.22 -3.04
C LYS A 571 -2.72 11.09 -4.25
N LYS A 572 -3.09 10.45 -5.37
CA LYS A 572 -3.55 11.13 -6.58
C LYS A 572 -4.82 11.95 -6.32
N GLU A 573 -5.76 11.40 -5.55
CA GLU A 573 -6.99 12.09 -5.15
C GLU A 573 -6.68 13.30 -4.26
N ALA A 574 -5.76 13.15 -3.29
CA ALA A 574 -5.31 14.27 -2.46
C ALA A 574 -4.66 15.40 -3.29
N SER A 575 -3.84 15.04 -4.28
CA SER A 575 -3.18 16.01 -5.17
C SER A 575 -4.20 16.75 -6.02
N LEU A 576 -5.18 16.03 -6.57
CA LEU A 576 -6.27 16.61 -7.36
C LEU A 576 -7.12 17.60 -6.55
N ILE A 577 -7.44 17.25 -5.30
CA ILE A 577 -8.18 18.14 -4.40
C ILE A 577 -7.33 19.37 -4.03
N ALA A 578 -6.03 19.20 -3.81
CA ALA A 578 -5.14 20.32 -3.52
C ALA A 578 -5.04 21.31 -4.68
N ASP A 579 -4.89 20.81 -5.92
CA ASP A 579 -4.89 21.62 -7.14
C ASP A 579 -6.24 22.36 -7.29
N LEU A 580 -7.36 21.65 -7.11
CA LEU A 580 -8.70 22.23 -7.14
C LEU A 580 -8.84 23.35 -6.11
N PHE A 581 -8.43 23.14 -4.86
CA PHE A 581 -8.57 24.14 -3.80
C PHE A 581 -7.69 25.37 -4.07
N LEU A 582 -6.52 25.17 -4.67
CA LEU A 582 -5.65 26.26 -5.08
C LEU A 582 -6.27 27.08 -6.24
N GLU A 583 -6.93 26.42 -7.18
CA GLU A 583 -7.72 27.09 -8.22
C GLU A 583 -8.91 27.86 -7.63
N GLN A 584 -9.70 27.22 -6.76
CA GLN A 584 -10.85 27.84 -6.10
C GLN A 584 -10.44 29.05 -5.26
N LYS A 585 -9.30 28.99 -4.56
CA LYS A 585 -8.74 30.14 -3.81
C LYS A 585 -8.40 31.34 -4.70
N GLY A 586 -8.06 31.11 -5.97
CA GLY A 586 -7.74 32.16 -6.93
C GLY A 586 -8.96 32.90 -7.50
N LEU A 587 -10.17 32.38 -7.30
CA LEU A 587 -11.39 32.93 -7.88
C LEU A 587 -11.95 34.11 -7.04
N PRO A 588 -12.33 35.24 -7.66
CA PRO A 588 -12.87 36.41 -6.96
C PRO A 588 -14.11 36.13 -6.10
N GLU A 589 -15.01 35.27 -6.58
CA GLU A 589 -16.22 34.84 -5.86
C GLU A 589 -15.93 34.06 -4.58
N ASN A 590 -14.72 33.51 -4.44
CA ASN A 590 -14.33 32.66 -3.33
C ASN A 590 -13.50 33.37 -2.26
N ARG A 591 -13.34 34.71 -2.33
CA ARG A 591 -12.50 35.49 -1.39
C ARG A 591 -12.87 35.32 0.09
N ASN A 592 -14.14 35.00 0.38
CA ASN A 592 -14.63 34.82 1.74
C ASN A 592 -14.49 33.37 2.26
N TYR A 593 -14.01 32.45 1.42
CA TYR A 593 -13.85 31.04 1.77
C TYR A 593 -12.37 30.69 1.95
N ASN A 594 -12.08 29.90 2.96
CA ASN A 594 -10.75 29.36 3.22
C ASN A 594 -10.59 27.98 2.57
N PHE A 595 -9.84 27.92 1.47
CA PHE A 595 -9.45 26.68 0.79
C PHE A 595 -8.00 26.25 1.11
N ASP A 596 -7.40 26.76 2.19
CA ASP A 596 -6.07 26.33 2.60
C ASP A 596 -6.09 24.86 3.02
N ILE A 597 -5.21 24.08 2.39
CA ILE A 597 -5.09 22.64 2.63
C ILE A 597 -3.70 22.29 3.14
N LEU A 598 -3.67 21.53 4.23
CA LEU A 598 -2.47 20.90 4.74
C LEU A 598 -2.53 19.41 4.42
N SER A 599 -1.79 18.97 3.40
CA SER A 599 -1.67 17.56 3.05
C SER A 599 -0.18 17.18 2.95
N GLY A 600 0.14 15.92 3.19
CA GLY A 600 1.51 15.43 2.98
C GLY A 600 1.98 15.63 1.54
N GLU A 601 1.05 15.63 0.59
CA GLU A 601 1.34 15.86 -0.83
C GLU A 601 1.51 17.35 -1.18
N SER A 602 0.77 18.26 -0.52
CA SER A 602 0.92 19.72 -0.71
C SER A 602 2.21 20.28 -0.11
N LEU A 603 2.87 19.51 0.77
CA LEU A 603 4.17 19.85 1.35
C LEU A 603 5.36 19.45 0.45
N TYR A 604 5.18 18.63 -0.60
CA TYR A 604 6.27 18.35 -1.52
C TYR A 604 6.57 19.57 -2.37
N ILE A 605 7.76 20.10 -2.15
CA ILE A 605 8.40 21.17 -2.92
C ILE A 605 8.32 20.89 -4.44
N ALA A 606 8.45 19.62 -4.86
CA ALA A 606 8.39 19.20 -6.26
C ALA A 606 7.02 19.46 -6.94
N ASN A 607 5.93 19.53 -6.17
CA ASN A 607 4.59 19.83 -6.71
C ASN A 607 4.37 21.33 -6.94
N SER A 608 5.27 22.19 -6.45
CA SER A 608 5.20 23.62 -6.73
C SER A 608 5.59 23.90 -8.18
N VAL A 609 4.65 24.44 -8.95
CA VAL A 609 4.88 24.92 -10.33
C VAL A 609 6.12 25.82 -10.43
N VAL A 610 6.33 26.70 -9.45
CA VAL A 610 7.46 27.64 -9.43
C VAL A 610 8.77 26.89 -9.27
N ILE A 611 8.79 25.87 -8.41
CA ILE A 611 10.01 25.11 -8.16
C ILE A 611 10.29 24.15 -9.32
N GLY A 612 9.25 23.52 -9.89
CA GLY A 612 9.35 22.77 -11.14
C GLY A 612 9.96 23.65 -12.25
N PHE A 613 9.50 24.88 -12.41
CA PHE A 613 10.07 25.82 -13.38
C PHE A 613 11.55 26.12 -13.09
N VAL A 614 11.92 26.41 -11.84
CA VAL A 614 13.32 26.66 -11.47
C VAL A 614 14.19 25.42 -11.74
N VAL A 615 13.72 24.22 -11.39
CA VAL A 615 14.45 22.97 -11.63
C VAL A 615 14.59 22.69 -13.13
N SER A 616 13.53 22.80 -13.93
CA SER A 616 13.61 22.63 -15.39
C SER A 616 14.53 23.69 -16.02
N LEU A 617 14.54 24.92 -15.49
CA LEU A 617 15.46 25.98 -15.94
C LEU A 617 16.92 25.61 -15.64
N LEU A 618 17.22 25.15 -14.43
CA LEU A 618 18.56 24.67 -14.05
C LEU A 618 18.99 23.47 -14.89
N THR A 619 18.09 22.51 -15.12
CA THR A 619 18.33 21.35 -15.99
C THR A 619 18.61 21.80 -17.42
N SER A 620 17.92 22.84 -17.92
CA SER A 620 18.17 23.38 -19.27
C SER A 620 19.57 24.00 -19.40
N PHE A 621 20.15 24.51 -18.31
CA PHE A 621 21.53 25.00 -18.30
C PHE A 621 22.55 23.86 -18.29
N LEU A 622 22.24 22.74 -17.63
CA LEU A 622 23.10 21.55 -17.61
C LEU A 622 23.07 20.80 -18.94
N ASN A 623 21.91 20.75 -19.59
CA ASN A 623 21.70 20.07 -20.88
C ASN A 623 21.08 21.02 -21.92
N PRO A 624 21.87 21.95 -22.49
CA PRO A 624 21.34 22.99 -23.38
C PRO A 624 20.67 22.46 -24.65
N ASP A 625 21.04 21.26 -25.12
CA ASP A 625 20.51 20.69 -26.36
C ASP A 625 19.23 19.85 -26.14
N ASP A 626 18.81 19.63 -24.90
CA ASP A 626 17.60 18.88 -24.59
C ASP A 626 16.34 19.72 -24.89
N GLN A 627 15.73 19.41 -26.03
CA GLN A 627 14.51 20.08 -26.51
C GLN A 627 13.29 19.82 -25.62
N VAL A 628 13.25 18.69 -24.92
CA VAL A 628 12.13 18.34 -24.03
C VAL A 628 12.15 19.24 -22.81
N VAL A 629 13.32 19.44 -22.21
CA VAL A 629 13.50 20.33 -21.05
C VAL A 629 13.16 21.78 -21.42
N LYS A 630 13.61 22.25 -22.59
CA LYS A 630 13.24 23.59 -23.11
C LYS A 630 11.73 23.75 -23.30
N ALA A 631 11.05 22.74 -23.85
CA ALA A 631 9.60 22.75 -24.01
C ALA A 631 8.87 22.78 -22.67
N GLU A 632 9.35 22.03 -21.67
CA GLU A 632 8.81 22.03 -20.31
C GLU A 632 8.96 23.39 -19.63
N VAL A 633 10.13 24.03 -19.71
CA VAL A 633 10.37 25.39 -19.19
C VAL A 633 9.37 26.38 -19.78
N ASN A 634 9.20 26.35 -21.10
CA ASN A 634 8.24 27.22 -21.80
C ASN A 634 6.81 26.94 -21.36
N PHE A 635 6.42 25.67 -21.25
CA PHE A 635 5.09 25.28 -20.81
C PHE A 635 4.79 25.78 -19.39
N LEU A 636 5.70 25.53 -18.43
CA LEU A 636 5.53 25.94 -17.04
C LEU A 636 5.48 27.46 -16.91
N TYR A 637 6.35 28.18 -17.64
CA TYR A 637 6.34 29.63 -17.65
C TYR A 637 5.04 30.19 -18.23
N TYR A 638 4.74 29.94 -19.50
CA TYR A 638 3.63 30.61 -20.19
C TYR A 638 2.27 30.16 -19.73
N ARG A 639 2.11 28.88 -19.35
CA ARG A 639 0.79 28.33 -19.03
C ARG A 639 0.44 28.40 -17.56
N LYS A 640 1.43 28.41 -16.66
CA LYS A 640 1.19 28.30 -15.22
C LYS A 640 1.68 29.51 -14.41
N ILE A 641 2.79 30.14 -14.81
CA ILE A 641 3.38 31.27 -14.05
C ILE A 641 2.97 32.62 -14.65
N TYR A 642 3.11 32.81 -15.95
CA TYR A 642 2.85 34.05 -16.66
C TYR A 642 1.41 34.61 -16.46
N PRO A 643 0.33 33.80 -16.46
CA PRO A 643 -1.01 34.30 -16.19
C PRO A 643 -1.14 34.93 -14.80
N ARG A 644 -0.39 34.44 -13.80
CA ARG A 644 -0.39 35.00 -12.45
C ARG A 644 0.39 36.32 -12.36
N LEU A 645 1.52 36.41 -13.07
CA LEU A 645 2.32 37.64 -13.17
C LEU A 645 1.56 38.77 -13.88
N LYS A 646 0.74 38.42 -14.88
CA LYS A 646 -0.10 39.38 -15.61
C LYS A 646 -1.20 39.98 -14.72
N VAL A 647 -1.75 39.21 -13.78
CA VAL A 647 -2.78 39.68 -12.82
C VAL A 647 -2.20 40.64 -11.77
N HIS A 648 -0.91 40.56 -11.47
CA HIS A 648 -0.22 41.46 -10.53
C HIS A 648 0.48 42.65 -11.19
N GLY A 649 0.40 42.80 -12.52
CA GLY A 649 0.98 43.93 -13.25
C GLY A 649 2.52 43.88 -13.37
N GLU A 650 3.14 42.72 -13.13
CA GLU A 650 4.60 42.60 -12.95
C GLU A 650 5.37 41.98 -14.14
N SER A 651 4.78 41.74 -15.32
CA SER A 651 5.61 41.34 -16.47
C SER A 651 5.04 41.65 -17.86
N GLU A 652 5.93 42.14 -18.75
CA GLU A 652 5.70 42.23 -20.20
C GLU A 652 5.80 40.87 -20.89
N ASP A 653 4.91 40.62 -21.86
CA ASP A 653 4.99 39.45 -22.74
C ASP A 653 6.26 39.52 -23.61
N ARG A 654 7.21 38.60 -23.39
CA ARG A 654 8.43 38.54 -24.20
C ARG A 654 8.31 37.69 -25.46
N SER A 655 7.20 36.96 -25.64
CA SER A 655 6.97 36.14 -26.83
C SER A 655 6.84 36.98 -28.11
N GLN A 656 6.38 38.24 -27.99
CA GLN A 656 6.22 39.16 -29.12
C GLN A 656 7.50 39.91 -29.50
N LYS A 657 8.52 39.96 -28.63
CA LYS A 657 9.77 40.69 -28.90
C LYS A 657 10.74 39.94 -29.84
N SER A 658 10.51 38.65 -30.13
CA SER A 658 11.35 37.90 -31.08
C SER A 658 10.96 38.17 -32.54
N GLU A 659 9.67 38.32 -32.87
CA GLU A 659 9.22 38.62 -34.24
C GLU A 659 9.65 40.03 -34.70
N ASP A 660 9.68 40.98 -33.77
CA ASP A 660 10.03 42.38 -34.07
C ASP A 660 11.54 42.60 -34.29
N ARG A 661 12.38 41.69 -33.80
CA ARG A 661 13.83 41.66 -34.09
C ARG A 661 14.13 41.01 -35.45
N SER A 662 13.32 40.03 -35.88
CA SER A 662 13.43 39.41 -37.20
C SER A 662 13.04 40.39 -38.30
N ARG A 663 11.96 41.17 -38.11
CA ARG A 663 11.51 42.18 -39.09
C ARG A 663 12.48 43.35 -39.24
N LYS A 664 13.08 43.83 -38.14
CA LYS A 664 14.12 44.88 -38.21
C LYS A 664 15.44 44.42 -38.85
N ALA A 665 15.72 43.11 -38.87
CA ALA A 665 16.88 42.57 -39.58
C ALA A 665 16.64 42.43 -41.09
N GLU A 666 15.39 42.21 -41.52
CA GLU A 666 15.02 42.16 -42.95
C GLU A 666 14.93 43.55 -43.58
N ASP A 667 14.39 44.56 -42.87
CA ASP A 667 14.29 45.93 -43.38
C ASP A 667 15.65 46.65 -43.47
N GLY A 668 16.66 46.23 -42.69
CA GLY A 668 18.00 46.82 -42.69
C GLY A 668 18.93 46.37 -43.83
N ILE A 669 18.52 45.39 -44.64
CA ILE A 669 19.35 44.80 -45.71
C ILE A 669 19.02 45.42 -47.09
N LEU A 670 17.91 46.15 -47.23
CA LEU A 670 17.45 46.71 -48.51
C LEU A 670 17.95 48.14 -48.83
N GLU A 671 18.61 48.84 -47.90
CA GLU A 671 19.13 50.21 -48.15
C GLU A 671 20.65 50.32 -48.38
N ALA A 672 21.38 49.19 -48.43
CA ALA A 672 22.84 49.20 -48.56
C ALA A 672 23.34 48.67 -49.93
N THR A 673 22.77 49.16 -51.03
CA THR A 673 23.33 48.95 -52.39
C THR A 673 23.40 50.25 -53.18
N GLU A 674 24.09 51.26 -52.65
CA GLU A 674 24.73 52.26 -53.50
C GLU A 674 25.81 53.02 -52.69
N ARG A 675 27.01 53.12 -53.29
CA ARG A 675 28.20 53.92 -52.90
C ARG A 675 29.36 53.16 -52.21
N SER A 676 30.35 52.83 -53.03
CA SER A 676 31.77 52.70 -52.65
C SER A 676 32.47 54.07 -52.71
N PRO A 677 33.78 54.21 -52.39
CA PRO A 677 34.39 54.02 -51.07
C PRO A 677 35.28 55.24 -50.69
N LYS A 678 35.71 55.37 -49.41
CA LYS A 678 36.99 56.03 -49.08
C LYS A 678 37.51 55.67 -47.68
N VAL A 679 38.60 54.90 -47.68
CA VAL A 679 39.86 55.02 -46.89
C VAL A 679 39.79 55.15 -45.35
N ASN A 680 40.27 54.09 -44.67
CA ASN A 680 41.09 53.94 -43.44
C ASN A 680 41.60 55.21 -42.68
N PRO A 681 42.09 55.12 -41.39
CA PRO A 681 42.48 53.92 -40.61
C PRO A 681 42.12 53.91 -39.08
N LYS A 682 42.41 52.76 -38.45
CA LYS A 682 42.73 52.49 -37.01
C LYS A 682 43.72 53.50 -36.37
N PRO A 683 44.05 53.51 -35.05
CA PRO A 683 44.01 52.45 -34.01
C PRO A 683 43.45 52.97 -32.64
N GLU A 684 43.42 52.31 -31.47
CA GLU A 684 44.51 51.67 -30.72
C GLU A 684 44.00 51.08 -29.38
N THR A 685 44.82 50.18 -28.84
CA THR A 685 44.67 49.28 -27.69
C THR A 685 44.78 49.94 -26.30
N ARG A 686 44.19 49.33 -25.26
CA ARG A 686 44.86 48.97 -23.98
C ARG A 686 43.95 48.18 -23.00
N ASN A 687 44.37 46.95 -22.69
CA ASN A 687 44.20 46.24 -21.40
C ASN A 687 45.13 46.91 -20.34
N PRO A 688 45.14 46.61 -19.00
CA PRO A 688 44.77 45.32 -18.38
C PRO A 688 44.19 45.31 -16.91
N GLN A 689 43.71 44.10 -16.52
CA GLN A 689 43.89 43.39 -15.24
C GLN A 689 43.04 43.67 -13.95
N PRO A 690 42.91 42.64 -13.06
CA PRO A 690 41.76 42.40 -12.18
C PRO A 690 42.11 42.36 -10.68
N ALA A 691 41.10 42.26 -9.81
CA ALA A 691 41.28 41.84 -8.42
C ALA A 691 40.08 41.02 -7.91
N THR A 692 40.41 39.88 -7.31
CA THR A 692 39.55 38.90 -6.61
C THR A 692 39.45 39.27 -5.10
N PRO A 693 38.96 38.40 -4.18
CA PRO A 693 37.70 38.58 -3.47
C PRO A 693 37.87 38.72 -1.95
N LYS A 694 36.80 38.97 -1.19
CA LYS A 694 36.77 38.72 0.27
C LYS A 694 35.45 38.12 0.73
N LEU A 695 35.63 36.93 1.34
CA LEU A 695 34.91 36.25 2.43
C LEU A 695 33.40 36.09 2.37
#